data_AF-A0A4R1XSB4-F1
#
_entry.id   AF-A0A4R1XSB4-F1
#
_cell.length_a   1.000
_cell.length_b   1.000
_cell.length_c   1.000
_cell.angle_alpha   90.00
_cell.angle_beta   90.00
_cell.angle_gamma   90.00
#
_symmetry.space_group_name_H-M   'P 1'
#
loop_
_entity.id
_entity.type
_entity.pdbx_description
1 polymer ?
#
loop_
_entity_poly.entity_id
_entity_poly.type
_entity_poly.pdbx_seq_one_letter_code
_entity_poly.pdbx_strand_id
1 'polypeptide(L)'
;MALFAFLAALLLQIIVLWAIFFFQFSRNVGAIASIALAVLSALISPWSLILGIPLALISLILLISPLRMALITKPAYKSLANAMPSMSTTEREALDAGTSWWEKELFMGAPDWTQFDAYPYPELSQEEQSFLDHEVEQLCQLLDEWDIHQRKDLSPEAWRYIKQHGFLGLIIPKSYGGREFSPFAQSRIMSKIASRSLTAAVSCMVPNSLGPGELLLNYGTEEQKDRYLPGLAKGDEMPCFGLTSPEAGSDAGAIPDTGIVCYGEFEGEHVLGLKMNFSKRWITLAPIATVVGLAFKLYDPDGLLGDNNINEYGITCALIPASHPGVQVGPRHNPGSPFMNGTVEGTDVFIPIDWIIGGPENAGKGWRMLMECLGVGRGISLPALSTAAAEMTYLTVGAFAKIRQQFKISVGQFEGVQEVTSDMASETYMLEAFRYMVTCGLNQGGKPAVMTAMAKYYATETMRKLVNHGMDVVGGRAIQMGPRNFMAFMYQAIPVSITVEGANILSRSLMIFGQGSMRCHPYLFDELQLLQAEDTQAAVERFNEMFYQHMGYTFNRAARSVLYGFTGGSGKASAQADDFSRPYYKIINRLSSNFALTADMCLGLLAGDIKRKEMLSGRLSDMHSYLFIATSILNYYQHGQKTHAEQLHAKLALEKALYQVQEAFFALYDNFPVGWAATLVKLVCFPFGRPIAAPSDALKLEVAELMMQEHAFRDSLKQHVYYSTDPENVTGRMEATFLKLLQIEPLWSKFKKAQNKEQFAGLSFEENIADAIKTGFISDAEAKQLLDYNVQRFESMATDIFDLCFEEVLKVPNPHQDHLDQTHSTQHRTQDQQKMPASNTHSSEQGELN
;
A
#
# COMPACT_ATOMS: atom_id res chain seq x y z
N MET A 1 9.30 46.20 -40.27
CA MET A 1 10.03 46.69 -39.08
C MET A 1 9.11 47.02 -37.90
N ALA A 2 8.07 47.85 -38.05
CA ALA A 2 7.20 48.23 -36.92
C ALA A 2 6.48 47.03 -36.24
N LEU A 3 5.95 46.08 -37.01
CA LEU A 3 5.33 44.85 -36.47
C LEU A 3 6.34 43.98 -35.71
N PHE A 4 7.56 43.86 -36.24
CA PHE A 4 8.63 43.10 -35.59
C PHE A 4 9.07 43.75 -34.28
N ALA A 5 9.26 45.08 -34.27
CA ALA A 5 9.59 45.84 -33.06
C ALA A 5 8.47 45.74 -32.00
N PHE A 6 7.22 45.77 -32.42
CA PHE A 6 6.06 45.54 -31.55
C PHE A 6 6.06 44.13 -30.93
N LEU A 7 6.22 43.09 -31.75
CA LEU A 7 6.26 41.70 -31.27
C LEU A 7 7.47 41.45 -30.36
N ALA A 8 8.63 42.02 -30.68
CA ALA A 8 9.83 41.92 -29.84
C ALA A 8 9.65 42.62 -28.48
N ALA A 9 9.04 43.81 -28.46
CA ALA A 9 8.74 44.54 -27.24
C ALA A 9 7.73 43.79 -26.35
N LEU A 10 6.72 43.18 -26.95
CA LEU A 10 5.72 42.36 -26.23
C LEU A 10 6.33 41.06 -25.70
N LEU A 11 7.16 40.39 -26.50
CA LEU A 11 7.90 39.21 -26.06
C LEU A 11 8.84 39.54 -24.90
N LEU A 12 9.54 40.68 -24.96
CA LEU A 12 10.39 41.14 -23.86
C LEU A 12 9.58 41.38 -22.57
N GLN A 13 8.40 41.99 -22.68
CA GLN A 13 7.49 42.15 -21.54
C GLN A 13 7.11 40.80 -20.90
N ILE A 14 6.74 39.82 -21.72
CA ILE A 14 6.37 38.48 -21.26
C ILE A 14 7.56 37.75 -20.62
N ILE A 15 8.75 37.79 -21.24
CA ILE A 15 9.95 37.09 -20.74
C ILE A 15 10.37 37.65 -19.39
N VAL A 16 10.40 38.98 -19.22
CA VAL A 16 10.81 39.56 -17.93
C VAL A 16 9.76 39.31 -16.87
N LEU A 17 8.46 39.40 -17.19
CA LEU A 17 7.39 39.04 -16.25
C LEU A 17 7.50 37.57 -15.82
N TRP A 18 7.74 36.68 -16.78
CA TRP A 18 8.02 35.28 -16.51
C TRP A 18 9.26 35.11 -15.61
N ALA A 19 10.35 35.83 -15.89
CA ALA A 19 11.58 35.77 -15.11
C ALA A 19 11.38 36.28 -13.67
N ILE A 20 10.58 37.33 -13.46
CA ILE A 20 10.23 37.85 -12.13
C ILE A 20 9.63 36.73 -11.27
N PHE A 21 8.66 36.00 -11.81
CA PHE A 21 8.03 34.91 -11.09
C PHE A 21 8.94 33.69 -10.99
N PHE A 22 9.66 33.32 -12.06
CA PHE A 22 10.55 32.16 -12.09
C PHE A 22 11.68 32.24 -11.05
N PHE A 23 12.31 33.40 -10.92
CA PHE A 23 13.37 33.68 -9.94
C PHE A 23 12.86 34.17 -8.58
N GLN A 24 11.54 34.23 -8.38
CA GLN A 24 10.90 34.59 -7.11
C GLN A 24 11.36 35.96 -6.57
N PHE A 25 11.44 36.98 -7.43
CA PHE A 25 11.75 38.33 -6.94
C PHE A 25 10.66 38.85 -5.99
N SER A 26 11.07 39.65 -5.00
CA SER A 26 10.13 40.25 -4.06
C SER A 26 9.08 41.11 -4.78
N ARG A 27 7.87 41.21 -4.22
CA ARG A 27 6.76 42.01 -4.78
C ARG A 27 7.21 43.42 -5.22
N ASN A 28 8.01 44.09 -4.39
CA ASN A 28 8.46 45.46 -4.67
C ASN A 28 9.45 45.49 -5.86
N VAL A 29 10.42 44.58 -5.88
CA VAL A 29 11.41 44.47 -6.98
C VAL A 29 10.71 44.12 -8.29
N GLY A 30 9.80 43.14 -8.25
CA GLY A 30 9.00 42.73 -9.41
C GLY A 30 8.16 43.87 -9.97
N ALA A 31 7.41 44.58 -9.11
CA ALA A 31 6.58 45.71 -9.53
C ALA A 31 7.39 46.87 -10.13
N ILE A 32 8.54 47.22 -9.53
CA ILE A 32 9.44 48.25 -10.07
C ILE A 32 10.01 47.81 -11.42
N ALA A 33 10.46 46.56 -11.54
CA ALA A 33 10.98 46.00 -12.78
C ALA A 33 9.92 45.99 -13.89
N SER A 34 8.67 45.63 -13.57
CA SER A 34 7.55 45.64 -14.51
C SER A 34 7.20 47.06 -14.99
N ILE A 35 7.24 48.07 -14.12
CA ILE A 35 7.04 49.48 -14.51
C ILE A 35 8.18 49.97 -15.40
N ALA A 36 9.42 49.75 -14.99
CA ALA A 36 10.59 50.13 -15.77
C ALA A 36 10.57 49.49 -17.16
N LEU A 37 10.18 48.21 -17.22
CA LEU A 37 10.02 47.47 -18.46
C LEU A 37 8.93 48.05 -19.36
N ALA A 38 7.77 48.39 -18.82
CA ALA A 38 6.68 49.00 -19.58
C ALA A 38 7.12 50.33 -20.25
N VAL A 39 7.94 51.12 -19.55
CA VAL A 39 8.54 52.36 -20.08
C VAL A 39 9.58 52.04 -21.15
N LEU A 40 10.51 51.13 -20.88
CA LEU A 40 11.58 50.76 -21.81
C LEU A 40 11.05 50.14 -23.11
N SER A 41 10.02 49.29 -23.02
CA SER A 41 9.38 48.69 -24.21
C SER A 41 8.65 49.72 -25.07
N ALA A 42 8.12 50.78 -24.45
CA ALA A 42 7.45 51.87 -25.18
C ALA A 42 8.43 52.64 -26.07
N LEU A 43 9.71 52.70 -25.67
CA LEU A 43 10.80 53.27 -26.49
C LEU A 43 11.13 52.39 -27.71
N ILE A 44 10.93 51.07 -27.61
CA ILE A 44 11.12 50.12 -28.72
C ILE A 44 9.93 50.18 -29.68
N SER A 45 8.71 50.20 -29.15
CA SER A 45 7.48 50.35 -29.91
C SER A 45 6.38 50.95 -29.03
N PRO A 46 5.80 52.11 -29.38
CA PRO A 46 4.70 52.71 -28.61
C PRO A 46 3.49 51.78 -28.46
N TRP A 47 3.26 50.89 -29.43
CA TRP A 47 2.18 49.91 -29.39
C TRP A 47 2.33 48.88 -28.26
N SER A 48 3.54 48.68 -27.71
CA SER A 48 3.77 47.80 -26.56
C SER A 48 3.07 48.28 -25.28
N LEU A 49 2.62 49.54 -25.24
CA LEU A 49 1.84 50.12 -24.14
C LEU A 49 0.46 49.46 -23.98
N ILE A 50 -0.05 48.73 -24.99
CA ILE A 50 -1.28 47.94 -24.87
C ILE A 50 -1.19 46.94 -23.70
N LEU A 51 -0.02 46.31 -23.53
CA LEU A 51 0.26 45.41 -22.40
C LEU A 51 1.03 46.13 -21.29
N GLY A 52 1.88 47.09 -21.64
CA GLY A 52 2.70 47.86 -20.70
C GLY A 52 1.90 48.74 -19.74
N ILE A 53 0.83 49.43 -20.19
CA ILE A 53 0.00 50.29 -19.33
C ILE A 53 -0.73 49.45 -18.26
N PRO A 54 -1.48 48.38 -18.61
CA PRO A 54 -2.10 47.52 -17.60
C PRO A 54 -1.09 46.96 -16.60
N LEU A 55 0.07 46.51 -17.08
CA LEU A 55 1.13 45.96 -16.24
C LEU A 55 1.68 47.01 -15.26
N ALA A 56 1.93 48.23 -15.74
CA ALA A 56 2.41 49.34 -14.92
C ALA A 56 1.36 49.79 -13.89
N LEU A 57 0.08 49.85 -14.27
CA LEU A 57 -1.02 50.21 -13.37
C LEU A 57 -1.19 49.18 -12.25
N ILE A 58 -1.19 47.88 -12.57
CA ILE A 58 -1.25 46.81 -11.57
C ILE A 58 -0.03 46.89 -10.65
N SER A 59 1.16 47.07 -11.21
CA SER A 59 2.40 47.19 -10.44
C SER A 59 2.37 48.40 -9.49
N LEU A 60 1.79 49.53 -9.92
CA LEU A 60 1.61 50.71 -9.08
C LEU A 60 0.66 50.44 -7.92
N ILE A 61 -0.45 49.75 -8.16
CA ILE A 61 -1.39 49.31 -7.11
C ILE A 61 -0.68 48.40 -6.09
N LEU A 62 0.17 47.48 -6.55
CA LEU A 62 0.92 46.56 -5.68
C LEU A 62 1.97 47.26 -4.80
N LEU A 63 2.57 48.36 -5.28
CA LEU A 63 3.55 49.17 -4.54
C LEU A 63 2.91 50.04 -3.47
N ILE A 64 1.74 50.63 -3.75
CA ILE A 64 1.08 51.57 -2.84
C ILE A 64 0.20 50.81 -1.86
N SER A 65 0.67 50.67 -0.61
CA SER A 65 0.00 49.86 0.43
C SER A 65 -1.49 50.18 0.63
N PRO A 66 -1.93 51.46 0.72
CA PRO A 66 -3.36 51.76 0.86
C PRO A 66 -4.22 51.30 -0.33
N LEU A 67 -3.70 51.44 -1.56
CA LEU A 67 -4.41 50.99 -2.77
C LEU A 67 -4.46 49.47 -2.83
N ARG A 68 -3.35 48.80 -2.54
CA ARG A 68 -3.27 47.34 -2.47
C ARG A 68 -4.29 46.74 -1.50
N MET A 69 -4.34 47.29 -0.29
CA MET A 69 -5.26 46.84 0.75
C MET A 69 -6.72 47.05 0.34
N ALA A 70 -7.04 48.21 -0.24
CA ALA A 70 -8.41 48.56 -0.61
C ALA A 70 -8.92 47.79 -1.84
N LEU A 71 -8.08 47.62 -2.87
CA LEU A 71 -8.50 47.09 -4.17
C LEU A 71 -8.31 45.58 -4.32
N ILE A 72 -7.40 44.97 -3.56
CA ILE A 72 -7.05 43.54 -3.72
C ILE A 72 -7.27 42.78 -2.41
N THR A 73 -6.51 43.12 -1.36
CA THR A 73 -6.47 42.30 -0.14
C THR A 73 -7.81 42.22 0.59
N LYS A 74 -8.44 43.36 0.92
CA LYS A 74 -9.71 43.37 1.65
C LYS A 74 -10.85 42.70 0.86
N PRO A 75 -11.02 42.96 -0.46
CA PRO A 75 -11.98 42.21 -1.27
C PRO A 75 -11.70 40.71 -1.30
N ALA A 76 -10.44 40.29 -1.46
CA ALA A 76 -10.06 38.88 -1.47
C ALA A 76 -10.35 38.20 -0.12
N TYR A 77 -9.95 38.81 0.99
CA TYR A 77 -10.24 38.33 2.34
C TYR A 77 -11.74 38.13 2.56
N LYS A 78 -12.55 39.14 2.20
CA LYS A 78 -14.01 39.06 2.35
C LYS A 78 -14.62 37.95 1.48
N SER A 79 -14.16 37.82 0.24
CA SER A 79 -14.66 36.78 -0.68
C SER A 79 -14.31 35.37 -0.17
N LEU A 80 -13.07 35.17 0.28
CA LEU A 80 -12.60 33.88 0.78
C LEU A 80 -13.28 33.53 2.12
N ALA A 81 -13.33 34.47 3.06
CA ALA A 81 -14.00 34.26 4.35
C ALA A 81 -15.48 33.85 4.17
N ASN A 82 -16.18 34.42 3.19
CA ASN A 82 -17.58 34.05 2.89
C ASN A 82 -17.73 32.70 2.17
N ALA A 83 -16.72 32.27 1.41
CA ALA A 83 -16.75 31.02 0.65
C ALA A 83 -16.30 29.80 1.48
N MET A 84 -15.64 30.03 2.61
CA MET A 84 -15.13 28.97 3.47
C MET A 84 -16.24 28.42 4.39
N PRO A 85 -16.47 27.10 4.40
CA PRO A 85 -17.41 26.50 5.35
C PRO A 85 -16.88 26.61 6.78
N SER A 86 -17.79 26.63 7.76
CA SER A 86 -17.41 26.42 9.16
C SER A 86 -16.82 25.01 9.31
N MET A 87 -15.69 24.91 10.02
CA MET A 87 -15.00 23.64 10.26
C MET A 87 -15.41 23.10 11.62
N SER A 88 -15.82 21.84 11.70
CA SER A 88 -16.16 21.24 12.99
C SER A 88 -14.91 21.11 13.87
N THR A 89 -15.08 21.00 15.19
CA THR A 89 -13.98 20.74 16.13
C THR A 89 -13.25 19.44 15.77
N THR A 90 -13.99 18.39 15.40
CA THR A 90 -13.43 17.11 14.96
C THR A 90 -12.64 17.22 13.64
N GLU A 91 -13.08 18.04 12.69
CA GLU A 91 -12.33 18.32 11.46
C GLU A 91 -11.05 19.10 11.75
N ARG A 92 -11.11 20.08 12.66
CA ARG A 92 -9.93 20.84 13.11
C ARG A 92 -8.91 19.93 13.75
N GLU A 93 -9.33 19.14 14.73
CA GLU A 93 -8.47 18.19 15.43
C GLU A 93 -7.85 17.17 14.47
N ALA A 94 -8.59 16.66 13.49
CA ALA A 94 -8.03 15.76 12.48
C ALA A 94 -6.99 16.44 11.59
N LEU A 95 -7.14 17.74 11.29
CA LEU A 95 -6.18 18.53 10.52
C LEU A 95 -4.98 18.99 11.35
N ASP A 96 -5.11 19.09 12.67
CA ASP A 96 -4.01 19.38 13.59
C ASP A 96 -3.25 18.10 13.97
N ALA A 97 -3.94 16.96 13.99
CA ALA A 97 -3.41 15.63 14.29
C ALA A 97 -2.59 15.03 13.15
N GLY A 98 -1.27 14.93 13.31
CA GLY A 98 -0.37 14.32 12.32
C GLY A 98 0.63 15.29 11.66
N THR A 99 1.58 14.73 10.91
CA THR A 99 2.64 15.49 10.22
C THR A 99 2.51 15.34 8.71
N SER A 100 3.38 16.02 7.97
CA SER A 100 3.63 15.74 6.55
C SER A 100 5.09 15.30 6.39
N TRP A 101 5.40 14.60 5.31
CA TRP A 101 6.75 14.11 5.01
C TRP A 101 7.10 14.37 3.53
N TRP A 102 7.76 13.44 2.85
CA TRP A 102 8.24 13.61 1.48
C TRP A 102 7.14 13.94 0.46
N GLU A 103 5.91 13.47 0.68
CA GLU A 103 4.77 13.79 -0.17
C GLU A 103 4.51 15.31 -0.24
N LYS A 104 4.90 16.07 0.78
CA LYS A 104 4.79 17.53 0.79
C LYS A 104 5.66 18.19 -0.28
N GLU A 105 6.91 17.76 -0.43
CA GLU A 105 7.84 18.30 -1.43
C GLU A 105 7.31 18.14 -2.86
N LEU A 106 6.65 17.00 -3.12
CA LEU A 106 5.98 16.71 -4.39
C LEU A 106 4.74 17.58 -4.58
N PHE A 107 3.95 17.79 -3.53
CA PHE A 107 2.77 18.66 -3.56
C PHE A 107 3.15 20.11 -3.84
N MET A 108 4.22 20.58 -3.21
CA MET A 108 4.72 21.95 -3.33
C MET A 108 5.31 22.29 -4.70
N GLY A 109 5.43 21.34 -5.62
CA GLY A 109 5.84 21.60 -7.01
C GLY A 109 7.32 21.95 -7.21
N ALA A 110 8.17 21.66 -6.22
CA ALA A 110 9.60 21.95 -6.25
C ALA A 110 10.42 20.99 -5.40
N PRO A 111 10.45 19.69 -5.73
CA PRO A 111 11.03 18.69 -4.85
C PRO A 111 12.49 19.00 -4.50
N ASP A 112 12.83 19.01 -3.21
CA ASP A 112 14.21 19.11 -2.74
C ASP A 112 14.87 17.73 -2.66
N TRP A 113 15.62 17.39 -3.70
CA TRP A 113 16.35 16.13 -3.79
C TRP A 113 17.48 16.01 -2.76
N THR A 114 17.96 17.12 -2.20
CA THR A 114 18.97 17.08 -1.11
C THR A 114 18.35 16.53 0.16
N GLN A 115 17.12 16.96 0.47
CA GLN A 115 16.35 16.42 1.59
C GLN A 115 15.97 14.96 1.34
N PHE A 116 15.60 14.63 0.09
CA PHE A 116 15.31 13.25 -0.30
C PHE A 116 16.49 12.31 -0.04
N ASP A 117 17.70 12.72 -0.42
CA ASP A 117 18.92 11.94 -0.22
C ASP A 117 19.32 11.80 1.25
N ALA A 118 18.79 12.66 2.13
CA ALA A 118 19.06 12.60 3.57
C ALA A 118 18.18 11.58 4.30
N TYR A 119 17.11 11.06 3.67
CA TYR A 119 16.28 10.03 4.30
C TYR A 119 17.04 8.69 4.36
N PRO A 120 17.08 8.05 5.54
CA PRO A 120 17.77 6.77 5.67
C PRO A 120 16.99 5.68 4.94
N TYR A 121 17.71 4.75 4.32
CA TYR A 121 17.09 3.55 3.80
C TYR A 121 16.71 2.62 4.97
N PRO A 122 15.48 2.08 5.05
CA PRO A 122 15.10 1.18 6.13
C PRO A 122 15.93 -0.11 6.11
N GLU A 123 16.49 -0.45 7.26
CA GLU A 123 17.24 -1.69 7.48
C GLU A 123 16.73 -2.38 8.74
N LEU A 124 16.82 -3.71 8.76
CA LEU A 124 16.52 -4.50 9.95
C LEU A 124 17.76 -4.55 10.84
N SER A 125 17.57 -4.34 12.14
CA SER A 125 18.58 -4.67 13.12
C SER A 125 18.85 -6.19 13.14
N GLN A 126 19.98 -6.59 13.72
CA GLN A 126 20.33 -8.01 13.84
C GLN A 126 19.26 -8.82 14.59
N GLU A 127 18.63 -8.22 15.60
CA GLU A 127 17.56 -8.87 16.37
C GLU A 127 16.27 -9.02 15.55
N GLU A 128 15.86 -7.98 14.83
CA GLU A 128 14.67 -8.03 13.97
C GLU A 128 14.85 -9.03 12.83
N GLN A 129 16.05 -9.07 12.21
CA GLN A 129 16.38 -10.05 11.20
C GLN A 129 16.38 -11.48 11.78
N SER A 130 17.00 -11.68 12.95
CA SER A 130 16.96 -12.97 13.64
C SER A 130 15.54 -13.43 13.92
N PHE A 131 14.65 -12.52 14.35
CA PHE A 131 13.25 -12.85 14.62
C PHE A 131 12.51 -13.32 13.36
N LEU A 132 12.75 -12.65 12.23
CA LEU A 132 12.22 -13.04 10.93
C LEU A 132 12.72 -14.41 10.45
N ASP A 133 13.99 -14.69 10.68
CA ASP A 133 14.65 -15.91 10.19
C ASP A 133 14.33 -17.14 11.05
N HIS A 134 13.98 -16.96 12.33
CA HIS A 134 13.72 -18.06 13.26
C HIS A 134 12.28 -18.08 13.73
N GLU A 135 11.85 -17.12 14.54
CA GLU A 135 10.53 -17.15 15.16
C GLU A 135 9.40 -17.10 14.14
N VAL A 136 9.49 -16.19 13.16
CA VAL A 136 8.48 -16.04 12.10
C VAL A 136 8.48 -17.26 11.19
N GLU A 137 9.64 -17.78 10.83
CA GLU A 137 9.79 -19.00 10.01
C GLU A 137 9.11 -20.20 10.68
N GLN A 138 9.37 -20.40 11.98
CA GLN A 138 8.77 -21.46 12.77
C GLN A 138 7.26 -21.27 12.91
N LEU A 139 6.76 -20.03 13.09
CA LEU A 139 5.31 -19.79 13.07
C LEU A 139 4.72 -20.21 11.72
N CYS A 140 5.33 -19.84 10.60
CA CYS A 140 4.85 -20.22 9.27
C CYS A 140 4.79 -21.75 9.06
N GLN A 141 5.72 -22.51 9.65
CA GLN A 141 5.70 -23.97 9.62
C GLN A 141 4.51 -24.57 10.39
N LEU A 142 4.04 -23.91 11.45
CA LEU A 142 2.87 -24.33 12.24
C LEU A 142 1.53 -23.99 11.58
N LEU A 143 1.54 -23.16 10.55
CA LEU A 143 0.34 -22.67 9.87
C LEU A 143 0.01 -23.55 8.67
N ASP A 144 -1.27 -23.89 8.54
CA ASP A 144 -1.87 -24.51 7.35
C ASP A 144 -3.19 -23.79 7.04
N GLU A 145 -3.25 -23.09 5.91
CA GLU A 145 -4.39 -22.24 5.57
C GLU A 145 -5.67 -23.05 5.30
N TRP A 146 -5.55 -24.26 4.72
CA TRP A 146 -6.69 -25.12 4.50
C TRP A 146 -7.30 -25.57 5.85
N ASP A 147 -6.45 -26.06 6.75
CA ASP A 147 -6.86 -26.47 8.10
C ASP A 147 -7.47 -25.30 8.89
N ILE A 148 -6.87 -24.10 8.79
CA ILE A 148 -7.40 -22.85 9.36
C ILE A 148 -8.82 -22.57 8.87
N HIS A 149 -9.06 -22.70 7.56
CA HIS A 149 -10.39 -22.54 7.00
C HIS A 149 -11.37 -23.66 7.37
N GLN A 150 -10.91 -24.88 7.64
CA GLN A 150 -11.80 -25.97 8.10
C GLN A 150 -12.20 -25.78 9.56
N ARG A 151 -11.24 -25.57 10.46
CA ARG A 151 -11.53 -25.38 11.90
C ARG A 151 -12.15 -24.01 12.23
N LYS A 152 -12.07 -23.05 11.29
CA LYS A 152 -12.48 -21.64 11.46
C LYS A 152 -11.68 -20.90 12.53
N ASP A 153 -10.44 -21.30 12.77
CA ASP A 153 -9.54 -20.70 13.77
C ASP A 153 -8.08 -21.11 13.48
N LEU A 154 -7.11 -20.49 14.15
CA LEU A 154 -5.75 -21.01 14.26
C LEU A 154 -5.72 -22.25 15.16
N SER A 155 -4.74 -23.12 14.96
CA SER A 155 -4.54 -24.26 15.86
C SER A 155 -4.17 -23.77 17.27
N PRO A 156 -4.51 -24.54 18.33
CA PRO A 156 -4.09 -24.20 19.69
C PRO A 156 -2.57 -24.08 19.85
N GLU A 157 -1.81 -24.82 19.04
CA GLU A 157 -0.35 -24.74 19.00
C GLU A 157 0.13 -23.41 18.40
N ALA A 158 -0.42 -23.00 17.25
CA ALA A 158 -0.09 -21.71 16.65
C ALA A 158 -0.44 -20.54 17.59
N TRP A 159 -1.61 -20.57 18.22
CA TRP A 159 -1.99 -19.56 19.22
C TRP A 159 -1.01 -19.50 20.40
N ARG A 160 -0.61 -20.66 20.94
CA ARG A 160 0.36 -20.73 22.03
C ARG A 160 1.71 -20.16 21.61
N TYR A 161 2.18 -20.50 20.42
CA TYR A 161 3.44 -20.04 19.87
C TYR A 161 3.45 -18.52 19.67
N ILE A 162 2.40 -17.96 19.06
CA ILE A 162 2.20 -16.51 18.87
C ILE A 162 2.37 -15.75 20.19
N LYS A 163 1.71 -16.23 21.26
CA LYS A 163 1.78 -15.61 22.59
C LYS A 163 3.17 -15.73 23.21
N GLN A 164 3.72 -16.94 23.27
CA GLN A 164 4.98 -17.23 23.95
C GLN A 164 6.19 -16.52 23.33
N HIS A 165 6.16 -16.27 22.01
CA HIS A 165 7.27 -15.66 21.28
C HIS A 165 7.08 -14.15 21.02
N GLY A 166 6.06 -13.51 21.61
CA GLY A 166 5.92 -12.06 21.62
C GLY A 166 5.44 -11.44 20.31
N PHE A 167 4.70 -12.19 19.49
CA PHE A 167 4.13 -11.68 18.23
C PHE A 167 3.04 -10.60 18.46
N LEU A 168 2.48 -10.53 19.67
CA LEU A 168 1.43 -9.56 20.02
C LEU A 168 1.97 -8.25 20.63
N GLY A 169 3.29 -8.17 20.86
CA GLY A 169 3.96 -7.05 21.53
C GLY A 169 5.17 -6.53 20.75
N LEU A 170 5.11 -6.52 19.42
CA LEU A 170 6.20 -6.08 18.56
C LEU A 170 6.56 -4.61 18.80
N ILE A 171 5.56 -3.76 19.05
CA ILE A 171 5.76 -2.31 19.28
C ILE A 171 6.03 -1.93 20.73
N ILE A 172 5.76 -2.84 21.66
CA ILE A 172 5.83 -2.55 23.09
C ILE A 172 7.32 -2.49 23.49
N PRO A 173 7.74 -1.48 24.27
CA PRO A 173 9.11 -1.36 24.74
C PRO A 173 9.59 -2.59 25.51
N LYS A 174 10.88 -2.88 25.42
CA LYS A 174 11.48 -4.02 26.14
C LYS A 174 11.36 -3.92 27.65
N SER A 175 11.29 -2.70 28.21
CA SER A 175 11.04 -2.46 29.64
C SER A 175 9.71 -3.05 30.13
N TYR A 176 8.72 -3.16 29.24
CA TYR A 176 7.44 -3.81 29.51
C TYR A 176 7.40 -5.26 29.00
N GLY A 177 8.52 -5.82 28.55
CA GLY A 177 8.62 -7.19 28.03
C GLY A 177 8.20 -7.36 26.56
N GLY A 178 8.03 -6.27 25.82
CA GLY A 178 7.81 -6.32 24.37
C GLY A 178 9.10 -6.42 23.55
N ARG A 179 9.00 -6.19 22.24
CA ARG A 179 10.13 -6.30 21.30
C ARG A 179 10.75 -4.97 20.88
N GLU A 180 9.98 -3.88 20.91
CA GLU A 180 10.43 -2.55 20.47
C GLU A 180 10.94 -2.51 19.02
N PHE A 181 10.26 -3.23 18.13
CA PHE A 181 10.63 -3.35 16.72
C PHE A 181 10.16 -2.16 15.88
N SER A 182 11.00 -1.78 14.92
CA SER A 182 10.77 -0.68 13.98
C SER A 182 9.52 -0.92 13.11
N PRO A 183 8.91 0.14 12.56
CA PRO A 183 7.83 0.02 11.58
C PRO A 183 8.18 -0.88 10.39
N PHE A 184 9.45 -0.87 9.96
CA PHE A 184 9.93 -1.71 8.87
C PHE A 184 9.93 -3.19 9.28
N ALA A 185 10.47 -3.54 10.45
CA ALA A 185 10.43 -4.90 10.96
C ALA A 185 8.99 -5.41 11.15
N GLN A 186 8.10 -4.60 11.72
CA GLN A 186 6.68 -4.95 11.83
C GLN A 186 6.06 -5.29 10.47
N SER A 187 6.29 -4.43 9.46
CA SER A 187 5.78 -4.64 8.10
C SER A 187 6.32 -5.93 7.49
N ARG A 188 7.63 -6.22 7.66
CA ARG A 188 8.28 -7.43 7.16
C ARG A 188 7.78 -8.70 7.85
N ILE A 189 7.61 -8.66 9.17
CA ILE A 189 7.07 -9.77 9.96
C ILE A 189 5.64 -10.08 9.53
N MET A 190 4.77 -9.07 9.44
CA MET A 190 3.39 -9.26 8.98
C MET A 190 3.34 -9.77 7.55
N SER A 191 4.19 -9.26 6.65
CA SER A 191 4.29 -9.73 5.25
C SER A 191 4.66 -11.20 5.16
N LYS A 192 5.69 -11.63 5.90
CA LYS A 192 6.14 -13.02 5.89
C LYS A 192 5.07 -13.97 6.46
N ILE A 193 4.39 -13.60 7.55
CA ILE A 193 3.25 -14.38 8.07
C ILE A 193 2.11 -14.44 7.04
N ALA A 194 1.77 -13.29 6.43
CA ALA A 194 0.67 -13.18 5.47
C ALA A 194 0.89 -13.99 4.20
N SER A 195 2.15 -14.19 3.80
CA SER A 195 2.51 -15.08 2.69
C SER A 195 2.11 -16.54 2.92
N ARG A 196 1.93 -16.93 4.20
CA ARG A 196 1.48 -18.27 4.61
C ARG A 196 0.02 -18.30 5.08
N SER A 197 -0.40 -17.33 5.88
CA SER A 197 -1.77 -17.24 6.42
C SER A 197 -2.16 -15.79 6.71
N LEU A 198 -3.21 -15.32 6.05
CA LEU A 198 -3.79 -14.01 6.33
C LEU A 198 -4.49 -13.98 7.69
N THR A 199 -5.07 -15.10 8.10
CA THR A 199 -5.72 -15.24 9.42
C THR A 199 -4.72 -15.00 10.55
N ALA A 200 -3.54 -15.62 10.47
CA ALA A 200 -2.49 -15.45 11.48
C ALA A 200 -1.90 -14.04 11.45
N ALA A 201 -1.68 -13.48 10.26
CA ALA A 201 -1.17 -12.13 10.10
C ALA A 201 -2.12 -11.11 10.74
N VAL A 202 -3.42 -11.13 10.41
CA VAL A 202 -4.43 -10.22 11.00
C VAL A 202 -4.51 -10.36 12.53
N SER A 203 -4.36 -11.59 13.04
CA SER A 203 -4.38 -11.86 14.48
C SER A 203 -3.18 -11.25 15.21
N CYS A 204 -2.01 -11.22 14.59
CA CYS A 204 -0.81 -10.57 15.14
C CYS A 204 -0.79 -9.06 14.85
N MET A 205 -1.48 -8.60 13.81
CA MET A 205 -1.45 -7.23 13.31
C MET A 205 -2.19 -6.26 14.24
N VAL A 206 -3.43 -6.58 14.63
CA VAL A 206 -4.28 -5.67 15.42
C VAL A 206 -3.64 -5.24 16.75
N PRO A 207 -3.04 -6.14 17.56
CA PRO A 207 -2.36 -5.75 18.80
C PRO A 207 -1.19 -4.78 18.59
N ASN A 208 -0.59 -4.78 17.39
CA ASN A 208 0.59 -4.00 17.04
C ASN A 208 0.31 -2.73 16.22
N SER A 209 -0.90 -2.50 15.73
CA SER A 209 -1.16 -1.39 14.80
C SER A 209 -2.45 -0.61 15.02
N LEU A 210 -3.40 -1.17 15.76
CA LEU A 210 -4.76 -0.61 15.89
C LEU A 210 -5.35 -0.84 17.28
N GLY A 211 -4.50 -1.15 18.25
CA GLY A 211 -4.91 -1.65 19.56
C GLY A 211 -4.68 -0.69 20.73
N PRO A 212 -5.21 -1.05 21.91
CA PRO A 212 -4.84 -0.46 23.20
C PRO A 212 -3.34 -0.28 23.43
N GLY A 213 -2.49 -1.16 22.89
CA GLY A 213 -1.03 -1.04 23.03
C GLY A 213 -0.50 0.30 22.52
N GLU A 214 -0.80 0.66 21.28
CA GLU A 214 -0.32 1.92 20.69
C GLU A 214 -0.91 3.15 21.39
N LEU A 215 -2.20 3.09 21.77
CA LEU A 215 -2.86 4.18 22.51
C LEU A 215 -2.23 4.38 23.89
N LEU A 216 -1.95 3.30 24.62
CA LEU A 216 -1.31 3.36 25.94
C LEU A 216 0.12 3.89 25.85
N LEU A 217 0.88 3.51 24.84
CA LEU A 217 2.25 3.99 24.65
C LEU A 217 2.30 5.52 24.47
N ASN A 218 1.36 6.07 23.68
CA ASN A 218 1.35 7.48 23.36
C ASN A 218 0.60 8.35 24.38
N TYR A 219 -0.46 7.82 25.01
CA TYR A 219 -1.42 8.61 25.79
C TYR A 219 -1.76 8.03 27.16
N GLY A 220 -1.37 6.79 27.46
CA GLY A 220 -1.66 6.17 28.75
C GLY A 220 -0.91 6.85 29.90
N THR A 221 -1.48 6.81 31.10
CA THR A 221 -0.74 7.16 32.33
C THR A 221 0.30 6.09 32.63
N GLU A 222 1.27 6.38 33.50
CA GLU A 222 2.28 5.38 33.88
C GLU A 222 1.62 4.17 34.58
N GLU A 223 0.60 4.38 35.40
CA GLU A 223 -0.16 3.30 36.05
C GLU A 223 -0.87 2.41 35.02
N GLN A 224 -1.47 3.00 33.98
CA GLN A 224 -2.09 2.25 32.91
C GLN A 224 -1.06 1.46 32.09
N LYS A 225 0.10 2.05 31.82
CA LYS A 225 1.20 1.39 31.11
C LYS A 225 1.73 0.20 31.89
N ASP A 226 2.05 0.39 33.17
CA ASP A 226 2.55 -0.65 34.08
C ASP A 226 1.54 -1.80 34.23
N ARG A 227 0.23 -1.50 34.25
CA ARG A 227 -0.82 -2.53 34.37
C ARG A 227 -1.01 -3.35 33.10
N TYR A 228 -1.05 -2.72 31.94
CA TYR A 228 -1.53 -3.36 30.70
C TYR A 228 -0.42 -3.76 29.74
N LEU A 229 0.63 -2.95 29.55
CA LEU A 229 1.66 -3.24 28.55
C LEU A 229 2.37 -4.58 28.77
N PRO A 230 2.71 -5.00 30.02
CA PRO A 230 3.30 -6.32 30.24
C PRO A 230 2.40 -7.49 29.86
N GLY A 231 1.09 -7.37 30.15
CA GLY A 231 0.11 -8.40 29.79
C GLY A 231 -0.13 -8.48 28.29
N LEU A 232 -0.18 -7.31 27.62
CA LEU A 232 -0.31 -7.21 26.17
C LEU A 232 0.92 -7.81 25.46
N ALA A 233 2.12 -7.54 25.96
CA ALA A 233 3.36 -8.06 25.37
C ALA A 233 3.45 -9.59 25.44
N LYS A 234 2.99 -10.19 26.55
CA LYS A 234 2.97 -11.66 26.75
C LYS A 234 1.79 -12.36 26.07
N GLY A 235 0.76 -11.61 25.67
CA GLY A 235 -0.50 -12.16 25.17
C GLY A 235 -1.39 -12.78 26.24
N ASP A 236 -1.13 -12.46 27.52
CA ASP A 236 -2.04 -12.73 28.64
C ASP A 236 -3.27 -11.81 28.51
N GLU A 237 -3.03 -10.56 28.10
CA GLU A 237 -4.08 -9.64 27.69
C GLU A 237 -4.26 -9.71 26.17
N MET A 238 -5.42 -10.16 25.71
CA MET A 238 -5.79 -10.17 24.29
C MET A 238 -6.61 -8.91 23.99
N PRO A 239 -6.07 -7.94 23.24
CA PRO A 239 -6.79 -6.70 22.98
C PRO A 239 -7.76 -6.80 21.81
N CYS A 240 -8.84 -6.03 21.89
CA CYS A 240 -9.62 -5.61 20.73
C CYS A 240 -9.94 -4.10 20.80
N PHE A 241 -10.41 -3.50 19.70
CA PHE A 241 -10.75 -2.08 19.67
C PHE A 241 -12.14 -1.82 19.06
N GLY A 242 -13.08 -1.41 19.91
CA GLY A 242 -14.46 -1.06 19.60
C GLY A 242 -14.61 0.39 19.11
N LEU A 243 -14.42 0.62 17.81
CA LEU A 243 -14.76 1.91 17.17
C LEU A 243 -16.12 1.83 16.47
N THR A 244 -16.22 0.93 15.50
CA THR A 244 -17.36 0.79 14.59
C THR A 244 -18.63 0.34 15.31
N SER A 245 -19.74 0.99 14.99
CA SER A 245 -21.09 0.64 15.46
C SER A 245 -21.99 0.31 14.26
N PRO A 246 -23.19 -0.26 14.48
CA PRO A 246 -24.16 -0.49 13.41
C PRO A 246 -24.52 0.77 12.60
N GLU A 247 -24.49 1.95 13.23
CA GLU A 247 -24.89 3.22 12.60
C GLU A 247 -23.71 4.04 12.06
N ALA A 248 -22.48 3.76 12.52
CA ALA A 248 -21.29 4.53 12.17
C ALA A 248 -20.09 3.63 11.87
N GLY A 249 -19.59 3.73 10.63
CA GLY A 249 -18.32 3.11 10.20
C GLY A 249 -17.37 4.16 9.64
N SER A 250 -17.55 4.51 8.37
CA SER A 250 -16.77 5.55 7.69
C SER A 250 -16.86 6.93 8.36
N ASP A 251 -18.06 7.30 8.82
CA ASP A 251 -18.29 8.50 9.64
C ASP A 251 -18.10 8.16 11.12
N ALA A 252 -16.86 7.84 11.50
CA ALA A 252 -16.53 7.44 12.86
C ALA A 252 -16.74 8.58 13.88
N GLY A 253 -16.86 9.83 13.43
CA GLY A 253 -17.23 10.99 14.26
C GLY A 253 -18.67 10.92 14.78
N ALA A 254 -19.55 10.18 14.08
CA ALA A 254 -20.97 10.10 14.36
C ALA A 254 -21.37 8.90 15.23
N ILE A 255 -20.43 8.24 15.92
CA ILE A 255 -20.73 7.07 16.76
C ILE A 255 -21.84 7.39 17.81
N PRO A 256 -22.81 6.47 18.04
CA PRO A 256 -23.92 6.69 18.95
C PRO A 256 -23.61 6.29 20.40
N ASP A 257 -22.50 5.59 20.62
CA ASP A 257 -22.11 5.05 21.93
C ASP A 257 -21.83 6.18 22.92
N THR A 258 -22.29 6.04 24.17
CA THR A 258 -22.27 7.10 25.18
C THR A 258 -21.56 6.68 26.46
N GLY A 259 -20.92 7.64 27.12
CA GLY A 259 -20.47 7.57 28.50
C GLY A 259 -20.92 8.83 29.22
N ILE A 260 -21.75 8.69 30.25
CA ILE A 260 -22.26 9.81 31.05
C ILE A 260 -21.49 9.84 32.36
N VAL A 261 -20.84 10.97 32.66
CA VAL A 261 -20.14 11.18 33.92
C VAL A 261 -21.16 11.15 35.06
N CYS A 262 -20.93 10.27 36.03
CA CYS A 262 -21.76 10.15 37.22
C CYS A 262 -20.99 9.51 38.37
N TYR A 263 -21.55 9.60 39.58
CA TYR A 263 -21.07 8.77 40.68
C TYR A 263 -21.69 7.37 40.63
N GLY A 264 -20.93 6.38 41.11
CA GLY A 264 -21.39 5.00 41.22
C GLY A 264 -20.49 4.17 42.14
N GLU A 265 -20.91 2.94 42.40
CA GLU A 265 -20.16 2.00 43.24
C GLU A 265 -19.15 1.22 42.38
N PHE A 266 -17.89 1.20 42.78
CA PHE A 266 -16.84 0.37 42.18
C PHE A 266 -15.96 -0.20 43.30
N GLU A 267 -15.77 -1.52 43.32
CA GLU A 267 -15.00 -2.23 44.36
C GLU A 267 -15.44 -1.93 45.82
N GLY A 268 -16.70 -1.56 46.01
CA GLY A 268 -17.27 -1.22 47.32
C GLY A 268 -17.02 0.22 47.77
N GLU A 269 -16.48 1.06 46.88
CA GLU A 269 -16.33 2.50 47.10
C GLU A 269 -17.22 3.30 46.14
N HIS A 270 -17.76 4.40 46.65
CA HIS A 270 -18.55 5.34 45.88
C HIS A 270 -17.63 6.35 45.17
N VAL A 271 -17.38 6.14 43.88
CA VAL A 271 -16.38 6.87 43.09
C VAL A 271 -17.00 7.62 41.92
N LEU A 272 -16.26 8.58 41.36
CA LEU A 272 -16.60 9.21 40.09
C LEU A 272 -16.28 8.25 38.93
N GLY A 273 -17.19 8.15 37.98
CA GLY A 273 -17.05 7.25 36.85
C GLY A 273 -17.95 7.60 35.69
N LEU A 274 -18.16 6.62 34.81
CA LEU A 274 -18.93 6.73 33.59
C LEU A 274 -20.00 5.64 33.57
N LYS A 275 -21.26 6.03 33.37
CA LYS A 275 -22.33 5.12 32.99
C LYS A 275 -22.38 5.01 31.47
N MET A 276 -22.08 3.84 30.94
CA MET A 276 -21.84 3.62 29.51
C MET A 276 -22.91 2.77 28.83
N ASN A 277 -23.22 3.14 27.58
CA ASN A 277 -24.05 2.37 26.67
C ASN A 277 -23.35 2.27 25.32
N PHE A 278 -23.10 1.05 24.85
CA PHE A 278 -22.36 0.82 23.61
C PHE A 278 -22.80 -0.46 22.89
N SER A 279 -22.72 -0.44 21.57
CA SER A 279 -22.97 -1.59 20.70
C SER A 279 -22.02 -1.53 19.51
N LYS A 280 -20.94 -2.30 19.61
CA LYS A 280 -19.86 -2.34 18.65
C LYS A 280 -19.93 -3.58 17.78
N ARG A 281 -19.60 -3.42 16.50
CA ARG A 281 -19.69 -4.49 15.49
C ARG A 281 -18.44 -4.58 14.64
N TRP A 282 -18.17 -5.78 14.16
CA TRP A 282 -17.01 -6.11 13.33
C TRP A 282 -15.67 -5.89 14.03
N ILE A 283 -15.63 -6.19 15.33
CA ILE A 283 -14.46 -5.95 16.16
C ILE A 283 -13.54 -7.15 16.07
N THR A 284 -12.38 -6.96 15.44
CA THR A 284 -11.35 -8.00 15.31
C THR A 284 -10.80 -8.37 16.68
N LEU A 285 -10.54 -9.66 16.89
CA LEU A 285 -10.15 -10.31 18.15
C LEU A 285 -11.19 -10.28 19.28
N ALA A 286 -12.30 -9.54 19.15
CA ALA A 286 -13.31 -9.45 20.22
C ALA A 286 -13.71 -10.80 20.82
N PRO A 287 -14.04 -11.86 20.05
CA PRO A 287 -14.47 -13.15 20.61
C PRO A 287 -13.51 -13.83 21.59
N ILE A 288 -12.23 -13.45 21.56
CA ILE A 288 -11.18 -13.98 22.44
C ILE A 288 -10.49 -12.88 23.24
N ALA A 289 -11.04 -11.66 23.26
CA ALA A 289 -10.46 -10.52 23.94
C ALA A 289 -10.60 -10.64 25.45
N THR A 290 -9.56 -10.26 26.17
CA THR A 290 -9.60 -10.07 27.63
C THR A 290 -9.70 -8.60 28.00
N VAL A 291 -9.35 -7.70 27.08
CA VAL A 291 -9.40 -6.25 27.27
C VAL A 291 -9.92 -5.56 26.01
N VAL A 292 -10.83 -4.61 26.20
CA VAL A 292 -11.54 -3.89 25.16
C VAL A 292 -11.16 -2.42 25.21
N GLY A 293 -10.45 -1.94 24.19
CA GLY A 293 -10.37 -0.50 23.93
C GLY A 293 -11.69 -0.03 23.32
N LEU A 294 -12.28 1.05 23.82
CA LEU A 294 -13.61 1.49 23.40
C LEU A 294 -13.64 3.00 23.13
N ALA A 295 -14.17 3.39 21.98
CA ALA A 295 -14.46 4.79 21.66
C ALA A 295 -15.95 5.10 21.85
N PHE A 296 -16.26 6.23 22.49
CA PHE A 296 -17.63 6.66 22.81
C PHE A 296 -17.69 8.19 22.92
N LYS A 297 -18.90 8.77 22.86
CA LYS A 297 -19.15 10.19 23.14
C LYS A 297 -19.34 10.42 24.63
N LEU A 298 -18.55 11.33 25.19
CA LEU A 298 -18.55 11.65 26.61
C LEU A 298 -19.48 12.84 26.90
N TYR A 299 -20.36 12.67 27.88
CA TYR A 299 -21.29 13.67 28.35
C TYR A 299 -21.12 13.90 29.86
N ASP A 300 -21.13 15.16 30.29
CA ASP A 300 -21.04 15.56 31.70
C ASP A 300 -22.16 16.57 32.04
N PRO A 301 -23.41 16.12 32.14
CA PRO A 301 -24.56 17.00 32.35
C PRO A 301 -24.53 17.74 33.70
N ASP A 302 -23.76 17.23 34.66
CA ASP A 302 -23.68 17.74 36.03
C ASP A 302 -22.39 18.54 36.30
N GLY A 303 -21.52 18.70 35.30
CA GLY A 303 -20.26 19.47 35.39
C GLY A 303 -19.23 18.89 36.36
N LEU A 304 -19.23 17.58 36.55
CA LEU A 304 -18.40 16.88 37.54
C LEU A 304 -16.92 16.82 37.17
N LEU A 305 -16.55 17.09 35.91
CA LEU A 305 -15.17 17.18 35.42
C LEU A 305 -14.59 18.61 35.50
N GLY A 306 -15.34 19.59 36.00
CA GLY A 306 -14.83 20.89 36.41
C GLY A 306 -15.21 22.09 35.53
N ASP A 307 -15.84 21.89 34.37
CA ASP A 307 -16.41 22.99 33.56
C ASP A 307 -17.92 22.80 33.35
N ASN A 308 -18.72 23.53 34.14
CA ASN A 308 -20.18 23.48 34.09
C ASN A 308 -20.79 24.01 32.77
N ASN A 309 -19.98 24.53 31.84
CA ASN A 309 -20.44 24.97 30.53
C ASN A 309 -20.28 23.91 29.44
N ILE A 310 -19.61 22.78 29.72
CA ILE A 310 -19.34 21.72 28.77
C ILE A 310 -20.20 20.49 29.10
N ASN A 311 -21.31 20.33 28.39
CA ASN A 311 -22.15 19.12 28.51
C ASN A 311 -21.66 17.95 27.66
N GLU A 312 -21.05 18.22 26.50
CA GLU A 312 -20.53 17.20 25.59
C GLU A 312 -19.04 17.49 25.35
N TYR A 313 -18.19 16.59 25.81
CA TYR A 313 -16.73 16.69 25.63
C TYR A 313 -16.27 16.17 24.26
N GLY A 314 -17.09 15.33 23.61
CA GLY A 314 -16.77 14.69 22.34
C GLY A 314 -16.26 13.26 22.50
N ILE A 315 -15.55 12.76 21.49
CA ILE A 315 -15.11 11.35 21.48
C ILE A 315 -14.01 11.14 22.51
N THR A 316 -14.18 10.12 23.36
CA THR A 316 -13.24 9.69 24.38
C THR A 316 -12.92 8.21 24.18
N CYS A 317 -11.71 7.80 24.56
CA CYS A 317 -11.28 6.39 24.54
C CYS A 317 -11.07 5.89 25.96
N ALA A 318 -11.57 4.69 26.26
CA ALA A 318 -11.34 4.00 27.54
C ALA A 318 -10.86 2.58 27.30
N LEU A 319 -10.28 1.97 28.34
CA LEU A 319 -9.86 0.58 28.33
C LEU A 319 -10.63 -0.20 29.42
N ILE A 320 -11.32 -1.26 29.00
CA ILE A 320 -12.30 -1.98 29.84
C ILE A 320 -11.97 -3.48 29.80
N PRO A 321 -11.81 -4.18 30.93
CA PRO A 321 -11.71 -5.63 30.96
C PRO A 321 -12.95 -6.27 30.31
N ALA A 322 -12.75 -7.25 29.45
CA ALA A 322 -13.85 -7.95 28.77
C ALA A 322 -14.76 -8.72 29.74
N SER A 323 -14.24 -9.05 30.93
CA SER A 323 -14.98 -9.70 32.03
C SER A 323 -15.71 -8.72 32.94
N HIS A 324 -15.58 -7.41 32.74
CA HIS A 324 -16.20 -6.40 33.59
C HIS A 324 -17.73 -6.53 33.58
N PRO A 325 -18.43 -6.44 34.73
CA PRO A 325 -19.88 -6.63 34.79
C PRO A 325 -20.65 -5.74 33.80
N GLY A 326 -21.52 -6.38 33.01
CA GLY A 326 -22.34 -5.71 31.99
C GLY A 326 -21.69 -5.61 30.61
N VAL A 327 -20.37 -5.84 30.50
CA VAL A 327 -19.69 -5.98 29.19
C VAL A 327 -19.98 -7.37 28.62
N GLN A 328 -20.44 -7.41 27.38
CA GLN A 328 -20.75 -8.64 26.65
C GLN A 328 -19.91 -8.68 25.37
N VAL A 329 -18.92 -9.56 25.35
CA VAL A 329 -18.26 -9.97 24.12
C VAL A 329 -19.17 -10.98 23.43
N GLY A 330 -19.71 -10.60 22.27
CA GLY A 330 -20.75 -11.36 21.59
C GLY A 330 -20.24 -12.36 20.54
N PRO A 331 -21.16 -12.98 19.78
CA PRO A 331 -20.85 -14.05 18.84
C PRO A 331 -19.95 -13.59 17.67
N ARG A 332 -19.37 -14.59 16.98
CA ARG A 332 -18.48 -14.35 15.83
C ARG A 332 -19.23 -13.89 14.59
N HIS A 333 -18.64 -12.96 13.85
CA HIS A 333 -18.95 -12.71 12.44
C HIS A 333 -18.11 -13.61 11.53
N ASN A 334 -18.55 -13.79 10.28
CA ASN A 334 -17.83 -14.54 9.25
C ASN A 334 -17.50 -13.61 8.06
N PRO A 335 -16.28 -13.03 8.01
CA PRO A 335 -15.84 -12.18 6.91
C PRO A 335 -15.22 -12.99 5.74
N GLY A 336 -15.39 -14.32 5.70
CA GLY A 336 -14.79 -15.21 4.69
C GLY A 336 -13.45 -15.80 5.15
N SER A 337 -12.49 -14.94 5.52
CA SER A 337 -11.27 -15.37 6.21
C SER A 337 -11.54 -15.59 7.71
N PRO A 338 -11.13 -16.72 8.30
CA PRO A 338 -11.59 -17.15 9.63
C PRO A 338 -10.87 -16.49 10.82
N PHE A 339 -10.40 -15.25 10.68
CA PHE A 339 -9.88 -14.50 11.83
C PHE A 339 -10.99 -14.19 12.84
N MET A 340 -10.61 -14.01 14.11
CA MET A 340 -11.57 -13.69 15.17
C MET A 340 -12.16 -12.30 14.92
N ASN A 341 -13.49 -12.23 14.81
CA ASN A 341 -14.22 -10.98 14.59
C ASN A 341 -15.61 -11.11 15.22
N GLY A 342 -16.09 -10.13 15.98
CA GLY A 342 -17.32 -10.27 16.77
C GLY A 342 -17.99 -8.93 17.13
N THR A 343 -18.89 -8.97 18.10
CA THR A 343 -19.52 -7.79 18.72
C THR A 343 -18.99 -7.53 20.12
N VAL A 344 -19.12 -6.29 20.58
CA VAL A 344 -18.90 -5.91 21.99
C VAL A 344 -20.04 -4.98 22.39
N GLU A 345 -20.80 -5.36 23.41
CA GLU A 345 -22.03 -4.68 23.81
C GLU A 345 -22.06 -4.41 25.31
N GLY A 346 -22.75 -3.36 25.71
CA GLY A 346 -22.92 -3.00 27.11
C GLY A 346 -24.09 -2.05 27.29
N THR A 347 -24.90 -2.29 28.32
CA THR A 347 -26.01 -1.42 28.69
C THR A 347 -25.86 -1.06 30.16
N ASP A 348 -25.87 0.24 30.45
CA ASP A 348 -25.72 0.78 31.80
C ASP A 348 -24.47 0.28 32.54
N VAL A 349 -23.36 0.09 31.83
CA VAL A 349 -22.09 -0.37 32.39
C VAL A 349 -21.41 0.77 33.13
N PHE A 350 -21.13 0.61 34.43
CA PHE A 350 -20.38 1.60 35.19
C PHE A 350 -18.88 1.28 35.18
N ILE A 351 -18.03 2.25 34.81
CA ILE A 351 -16.57 2.14 34.93
C ILE A 351 -16.00 3.35 35.69
N PRO A 352 -14.91 3.21 36.46
CA PRO A 352 -14.27 4.34 37.14
C PRO A 352 -13.66 5.32 36.13
N ILE A 353 -13.58 6.60 36.49
CA ILE A 353 -13.18 7.67 35.55
C ILE A 353 -11.73 7.50 35.04
N ASP A 354 -10.85 6.90 35.85
CA ASP A 354 -9.44 6.68 35.53
C ASP A 354 -9.20 5.60 34.46
N TRP A 355 -10.26 4.93 33.98
CA TRP A 355 -10.18 4.02 32.84
C TRP A 355 -10.19 4.74 31.49
N ILE A 356 -10.46 6.05 31.46
CA ILE A 356 -10.18 6.89 30.29
C ILE A 356 -8.67 6.80 30.00
N ILE A 357 -8.29 6.58 28.74
CA ILE A 357 -6.87 6.47 28.36
C ILE A 357 -6.17 7.81 28.61
N GLY A 358 -5.19 7.79 29.51
CA GLY A 358 -4.50 8.99 30.02
C GLY A 358 -5.28 9.79 31.07
N GLY A 359 -6.31 9.18 31.67
CA GLY A 359 -7.09 9.75 32.76
C GLY A 359 -8.10 10.81 32.34
N PRO A 360 -8.79 11.44 33.31
CA PRO A 360 -9.84 12.44 33.07
C PRO A 360 -9.34 13.66 32.27
N GLU A 361 -8.03 13.98 32.33
CA GLU A 361 -7.42 15.06 31.54
C GLU A 361 -7.54 14.86 30.03
N ASN A 362 -7.77 13.63 29.58
CA ASN A 362 -7.93 13.25 28.18
C ASN A 362 -9.38 13.06 27.75
N ALA A 363 -10.35 13.41 28.62
CA ALA A 363 -11.75 13.56 28.24
C ALA A 363 -11.91 14.41 26.97
N GLY A 364 -12.64 13.90 25.97
CA GLY A 364 -12.89 14.58 24.69
C GLY A 364 -11.75 14.52 23.67
N LYS A 365 -10.54 14.07 24.04
CA LYS A 365 -9.37 14.04 23.13
C LYS A 365 -9.24 12.75 22.31
N GLY A 366 -10.20 11.82 22.43
CA GLY A 366 -10.14 10.50 21.81
C GLY A 366 -10.13 10.54 20.28
N TRP A 367 -10.79 11.52 19.65
CA TRP A 367 -10.79 11.63 18.19
C TRP A 367 -9.38 11.89 17.63
N ARG A 368 -8.65 12.84 18.23
CA ARG A 368 -7.25 13.10 17.92
C ARG A 368 -6.39 11.84 18.10
N MET A 369 -6.53 11.13 19.22
CA MET A 369 -5.77 9.90 19.48
C MET A 369 -6.00 8.86 18.38
N LEU A 370 -7.25 8.66 17.98
CA LEU A 370 -7.64 7.74 16.92
C LEU A 370 -7.04 8.16 15.58
N MET A 371 -7.13 9.43 15.19
CA MET A 371 -6.58 9.88 13.91
C MET A 371 -5.06 9.70 13.84
N GLU A 372 -4.35 9.93 14.95
CA GLU A 372 -2.91 9.77 15.06
C GLU A 372 -2.46 8.30 15.00
N CYS A 373 -3.06 7.41 15.80
CA CYS A 373 -2.67 5.99 15.85
C CYS A 373 -3.17 5.20 14.62
N LEU A 374 -4.43 5.41 14.20
CA LEU A 374 -4.95 4.78 12.95
C LEU A 374 -4.14 5.21 11.73
N GLY A 375 -3.57 6.42 11.75
CA GLY A 375 -2.68 6.91 10.72
C GLY A 375 -1.46 6.00 10.52
N VAL A 376 -0.82 5.54 11.60
CA VAL A 376 0.38 4.70 11.54
C VAL A 376 0.04 3.30 11.04
N GLY A 377 -0.99 2.66 11.62
CA GLY A 377 -1.40 1.30 11.23
C GLY A 377 -1.69 1.16 9.74
N ARG A 378 -2.37 2.16 9.13
CA ARG A 378 -2.65 2.21 7.68
C ARG A 378 -1.40 2.14 6.80
N GLY A 379 -0.26 2.63 7.29
CA GLY A 379 1.01 2.63 6.56
C GLY A 379 1.82 1.34 6.70
N ILE A 380 1.44 0.44 7.61
CA ILE A 380 2.21 -0.77 7.92
C ILE A 380 1.41 -2.03 7.58
N SER A 381 0.21 -2.14 8.16
CA SER A 381 -0.58 -3.35 8.26
C SER A 381 -1.10 -3.86 6.91
N LEU A 382 -2.09 -3.19 6.34
CA LEU A 382 -2.65 -3.58 5.05
C LEU A 382 -1.64 -3.51 3.89
N PRO A 383 -0.72 -2.52 3.84
CA PRO A 383 0.37 -2.54 2.87
C PRO A 383 1.25 -3.78 2.96
N ALA A 384 1.57 -4.28 4.17
CA ALA A 384 2.33 -5.52 4.33
C ALA A 384 1.59 -6.73 3.73
N LEU A 385 0.29 -6.88 4.02
CA LEU A 385 -0.53 -7.97 3.46
C LEU A 385 -0.59 -7.90 1.93
N SER A 386 -0.76 -6.69 1.39
CA SER A 386 -0.78 -6.43 -0.06
C SER A 386 0.54 -6.80 -0.73
N THR A 387 1.67 -6.44 -0.13
CA THR A 387 3.00 -6.76 -0.66
C THR A 387 3.25 -8.27 -0.60
N ALA A 388 2.91 -8.94 0.51
CA ALA A 388 3.02 -10.40 0.62
C ALA A 388 2.20 -11.14 -0.44
N ALA A 389 0.97 -10.69 -0.68
CA ALA A 389 0.11 -11.23 -1.71
C ALA A 389 0.75 -11.08 -3.10
N ALA A 390 1.36 -9.94 -3.38
CA ALA A 390 2.06 -9.71 -4.64
C ALA A 390 3.31 -10.60 -4.80
N GLU A 391 4.16 -10.66 -3.77
CA GLU A 391 5.37 -11.49 -3.75
C GLU A 391 5.03 -12.97 -3.97
N MET A 392 4.06 -13.52 -3.24
CA MET A 392 3.65 -14.93 -3.39
C MET A 392 2.96 -15.21 -4.72
N THR A 393 2.13 -14.29 -5.21
CA THR A 393 1.47 -14.46 -6.50
C THR A 393 2.52 -14.40 -7.63
N TYR A 394 3.51 -13.51 -7.53
CA TYR A 394 4.64 -13.46 -8.48
C TYR A 394 5.36 -14.81 -8.56
N LEU A 395 5.74 -15.36 -7.40
CA LEU A 395 6.50 -16.61 -7.34
C LEU A 395 5.68 -17.80 -7.89
N THR A 396 4.46 -17.96 -7.40
CA THR A 396 3.61 -19.14 -7.70
C THR A 396 2.98 -19.10 -9.09
N VAL A 397 2.52 -17.93 -9.54
CA VAL A 397 1.94 -17.77 -10.89
C VAL A 397 3.03 -17.78 -11.95
N GLY A 398 4.20 -17.18 -11.70
CA GLY A 398 5.35 -17.27 -12.61
C GLY A 398 5.79 -18.72 -12.83
N ALA A 399 5.87 -19.49 -11.74
CA ALA A 399 6.15 -20.93 -11.78
C ALA A 399 5.07 -21.70 -12.55
N PHE A 400 3.79 -21.49 -12.22
CA PHE A 400 2.68 -22.13 -12.92
C PHE A 400 2.67 -21.80 -14.41
N ALA A 401 2.89 -20.53 -14.78
CA ALA A 401 2.89 -20.05 -16.14
C ALA A 401 3.97 -20.74 -16.97
N LYS A 402 5.15 -20.98 -16.40
CA LYS A 402 6.26 -21.72 -17.04
C LYS A 402 5.97 -23.22 -17.19
N ILE A 403 5.39 -23.85 -16.16
CA ILE A 403 5.16 -25.31 -16.11
C ILE A 403 3.97 -25.74 -16.98
N ARG A 404 2.85 -25.02 -16.87
CA ARG A 404 1.60 -25.40 -17.51
C ARG A 404 1.74 -25.24 -19.02
N GLN A 405 1.42 -26.29 -19.77
CA GLN A 405 1.44 -26.26 -21.23
C GLN A 405 0.03 -26.36 -21.82
N GLN A 406 -0.28 -25.53 -22.81
CA GLN A 406 -1.45 -25.61 -23.69
C GLN A 406 -1.02 -25.28 -25.11
N PHE A 407 -1.73 -25.85 -26.09
CA PHE A 407 -1.39 -25.69 -27.52
C PHE A 407 0.09 -25.92 -27.82
N LYS A 408 0.68 -26.93 -27.14
CA LYS A 408 2.08 -27.38 -27.30
C LYS A 408 3.17 -26.43 -26.78
N ILE A 409 2.83 -25.32 -26.12
CA ILE A 409 3.77 -24.37 -25.52
C ILE A 409 3.42 -24.09 -24.05
N SER A 410 4.34 -23.47 -23.31
CA SER A 410 4.08 -22.93 -21.98
C SER A 410 2.99 -21.85 -22.04
N VAL A 411 2.08 -21.80 -21.06
CA VAL A 411 1.00 -20.80 -21.05
C VAL A 411 1.54 -19.39 -20.85
N GLY A 412 2.68 -19.22 -20.17
CA GLY A 412 3.32 -17.92 -20.04
C GLY A 412 3.93 -17.38 -21.34
N GLN A 413 3.94 -18.16 -22.43
CA GLN A 413 4.40 -17.71 -23.75
C GLN A 413 3.28 -17.13 -24.63
N PHE A 414 2.03 -17.11 -24.15
CA PHE A 414 0.94 -16.42 -24.87
C PHE A 414 0.99 -14.92 -24.55
N GLU A 415 0.99 -14.06 -25.56
CA GLU A 415 1.08 -12.60 -25.35
C GLU A 415 -0.03 -12.05 -24.43
N GLY A 416 -1.25 -12.59 -24.50
CA GLY A 416 -2.33 -12.20 -23.58
C GLY A 416 -2.07 -12.57 -22.12
N VAL A 417 -1.31 -13.63 -21.86
CA VAL A 417 -0.82 -13.98 -20.50
C VAL A 417 0.38 -13.09 -20.15
N GLN A 418 1.24 -12.77 -21.10
CA GLN A 418 2.41 -11.90 -20.89
C GLN A 418 2.01 -10.46 -20.57
N GLU A 419 0.95 -9.94 -21.19
CA GLU A 419 0.40 -8.63 -20.84
C GLU A 419 0.07 -8.56 -19.34
N VAL A 420 -0.68 -9.54 -18.86
CA VAL A 420 -1.10 -9.64 -17.46
C VAL A 420 0.07 -9.92 -16.51
N THR A 421 0.96 -10.85 -16.84
CA THR A 421 2.11 -11.20 -15.98
C THR A 421 3.16 -10.08 -15.93
N SER A 422 3.31 -9.28 -17.00
CA SER A 422 4.13 -8.07 -16.96
C SER A 422 3.59 -7.03 -15.99
N ASP A 423 2.26 -6.90 -15.91
CA ASP A 423 1.61 -6.01 -14.96
C ASP A 423 1.87 -6.48 -13.53
N MET A 424 1.67 -7.77 -13.25
CA MET A 424 1.99 -8.38 -11.94
C MET A 424 3.44 -8.15 -11.53
N ALA A 425 4.39 -8.30 -12.45
CA ALA A 425 5.81 -8.12 -12.20
C ALA A 425 6.15 -6.66 -11.82
N SER A 426 5.66 -5.70 -12.59
CA SER A 426 5.84 -4.27 -12.30
C SER A 426 5.17 -3.84 -10.99
N GLU A 427 4.00 -4.38 -10.70
CA GLU A 427 3.21 -4.07 -9.50
C GLU A 427 3.82 -4.66 -8.24
N THR A 428 4.40 -5.86 -8.32
CA THR A 428 5.17 -6.46 -7.22
C THR A 428 6.38 -5.60 -6.88
N TYR A 429 7.14 -5.15 -7.89
CA TYR A 429 8.27 -4.24 -7.69
C TYR A 429 7.83 -2.91 -7.06
N MET A 430 6.71 -2.35 -7.55
CA MET A 430 6.15 -1.10 -7.04
C MET A 430 5.71 -1.22 -5.57
N LEU A 431 5.02 -2.29 -5.20
CA LEU A 431 4.56 -2.52 -3.82
C LEU A 431 5.73 -2.65 -2.85
N GLU A 432 6.80 -3.33 -3.27
CA GLU A 432 8.00 -3.47 -2.48
C GLU A 432 8.68 -2.12 -2.25
N ALA A 433 8.92 -1.38 -3.34
CA ALA A 433 9.51 -0.06 -3.29
C ALA A 433 8.70 0.92 -2.43
N PHE A 434 7.38 0.86 -2.55
CA PHE A 434 6.46 1.72 -1.81
C PHE A 434 6.49 1.41 -0.31
N ARG A 435 6.57 0.13 0.07
CA ARG A 435 6.69 -0.29 1.47
C ARG A 435 7.96 0.26 2.13
N TYR A 436 9.11 0.19 1.46
CA TYR A 436 10.36 0.79 1.97
C TYR A 436 10.20 2.29 2.22
N MET A 437 9.67 3.03 1.25
CA MET A 437 9.52 4.48 1.38
C MET A 437 8.55 4.86 2.52
N VAL A 438 7.42 4.16 2.65
CA VAL A 438 6.41 4.43 3.68
C VAL A 438 6.95 4.12 5.07
N THR A 439 7.59 2.96 5.25
CA THR A 439 8.15 2.57 6.56
C THR A 439 9.33 3.45 6.96
N CYS A 440 10.12 3.97 6.00
CA CYS A 440 11.11 5.01 6.24
C CYS A 440 10.47 6.25 6.89
N GLY A 441 9.41 6.79 6.26
CA GLY A 441 8.73 7.98 6.76
C GLY A 441 8.12 7.80 8.14
N LEU A 442 7.58 6.61 8.43
CA LEU A 442 7.08 6.26 9.76
C LEU A 442 8.19 6.14 10.81
N ASN A 443 9.35 5.62 10.43
CA ASN A 443 10.48 5.45 11.34
C ASN A 443 11.12 6.79 11.79
N GLN A 444 10.82 7.90 11.10
CA GLN A 444 11.26 9.24 11.52
C GLN A 444 10.46 9.82 12.71
N GLY A 445 9.51 9.06 13.28
CA GLY A 445 8.73 9.48 14.45
C GLY A 445 7.57 10.44 14.16
N GLY A 446 7.37 10.80 12.89
CA GLY A 446 6.20 11.55 12.45
C GLY A 446 4.95 10.68 12.31
N LYS A 447 3.79 11.33 12.13
CA LYS A 447 2.51 10.67 11.84
C LYS A 447 1.95 11.18 10.49
N PRO A 448 2.60 10.85 9.36
CA PRO A 448 2.30 11.40 8.04
C PRO A 448 0.99 10.84 7.44
N ALA A 449 -0.14 11.44 7.82
CA ALA A 449 -1.48 10.93 7.49
C ALA A 449 -1.77 10.83 5.97
N VAL A 450 -1.23 11.76 5.17
CA VAL A 450 -1.42 11.76 3.72
C VAL A 450 -0.66 10.58 3.10
N MET A 451 0.60 10.38 3.47
CA MET A 451 1.42 9.26 3.00
C MET A 451 0.81 7.91 3.36
N THR A 452 0.31 7.74 4.59
CA THR A 452 -0.27 6.45 5.00
C THR A 452 -1.64 6.18 4.36
N ALA A 453 -2.42 7.22 4.05
CA ALA A 453 -3.62 7.10 3.23
C ALA A 453 -3.30 6.67 1.78
N MET A 454 -2.22 7.21 1.19
CA MET A 454 -1.71 6.73 -0.10
C MET A 454 -1.28 5.26 0.00
N ALA A 455 -0.51 4.90 1.03
CA ALA A 455 -0.03 3.55 1.27
C ALA A 455 -1.19 2.54 1.28
N LYS A 456 -2.19 2.80 2.11
CA LYS A 456 -3.38 1.97 2.24
C LYS A 456 -4.11 1.79 0.91
N TYR A 457 -4.47 2.88 0.24
CA TYR A 457 -5.28 2.81 -0.98
C TYR A 457 -4.53 2.11 -2.11
N TYR A 458 -3.33 2.59 -2.47
CA TYR A 458 -2.61 2.06 -3.64
C TYR A 458 -2.08 0.66 -3.38
N ALA A 459 -1.70 0.31 -2.15
CA ALA A 459 -1.27 -1.07 -1.89
C ALA A 459 -2.43 -2.07 -2.02
N THR A 460 -3.60 -1.75 -1.45
CA THR A 460 -4.75 -2.67 -1.45
C THR A 460 -5.46 -2.74 -2.81
N GLU A 461 -5.49 -1.65 -3.58
CA GLU A 461 -6.02 -1.66 -4.95
C GLU A 461 -5.09 -2.42 -5.91
N THR A 462 -3.77 -2.27 -5.77
CA THR A 462 -2.80 -3.05 -6.56
C THR A 462 -2.88 -4.53 -6.22
N MET A 463 -2.99 -4.91 -4.94
CA MET A 463 -3.23 -6.30 -4.54
C MET A 463 -4.49 -6.87 -5.21
N ARG A 464 -5.62 -6.12 -5.21
CA ARG A 464 -6.86 -6.58 -5.85
C ARG A 464 -6.62 -6.92 -7.33
N LYS A 465 -5.97 -6.04 -8.07
CA LYS A 465 -5.69 -6.23 -9.51
C LYS A 465 -4.76 -7.42 -9.73
N LEU A 466 -3.64 -7.44 -9.03
CA LEU A 466 -2.59 -8.44 -9.18
C LEU A 466 -3.08 -9.86 -8.83
N VAL A 467 -3.84 -10.03 -7.75
CA VAL A 467 -4.39 -11.34 -7.39
C VAL A 467 -5.45 -11.78 -8.40
N ASN A 468 -6.32 -10.89 -8.89
CA ASN A 468 -7.26 -11.20 -9.98
C ASN A 468 -6.54 -11.65 -11.25
N HIS A 469 -5.46 -10.96 -11.62
CA HIS A 469 -4.57 -11.37 -12.71
C HIS A 469 -4.00 -12.77 -12.49
N GLY A 470 -3.56 -13.08 -11.27
CA GLY A 470 -3.16 -14.44 -10.89
C GLY A 470 -4.27 -15.46 -11.16
N MET A 471 -5.49 -15.19 -10.67
CA MET A 471 -6.66 -16.06 -10.88
C MET A 471 -6.91 -16.34 -12.37
N ASP A 472 -6.80 -15.33 -13.23
CA ASP A 472 -6.98 -15.47 -14.68
C ASP A 472 -5.91 -16.36 -15.32
N VAL A 473 -4.63 -16.18 -14.94
CA VAL A 473 -3.50 -16.96 -15.48
C VAL A 473 -3.55 -18.43 -15.03
N VAL A 474 -3.88 -18.68 -13.76
CA VAL A 474 -3.96 -20.04 -13.21
C VAL A 474 -5.27 -20.76 -13.62
N GLY A 475 -6.33 -20.00 -13.88
CA GLY A 475 -7.58 -20.46 -14.45
C GLY A 475 -8.34 -21.43 -13.55
N GLY A 476 -8.86 -22.52 -14.13
CA GLY A 476 -9.73 -23.47 -13.42
C GLY A 476 -9.13 -24.05 -12.14
N ARG A 477 -7.79 -24.16 -12.05
CA ARG A 477 -7.09 -24.61 -10.84
C ARG A 477 -7.21 -23.61 -9.68
N ALA A 478 -7.26 -22.32 -9.97
CA ALA A 478 -7.31 -21.26 -8.95
C ALA A 478 -8.62 -21.28 -8.16
N ILE A 479 -9.70 -21.75 -8.78
CA ILE A 479 -11.04 -21.79 -8.18
C ILE A 479 -11.37 -23.14 -7.50
N GLN A 480 -10.55 -24.18 -7.70
CA GLN A 480 -10.76 -25.47 -7.01
C GLN A 480 -10.23 -25.38 -5.59
N MET A 481 -11.12 -25.23 -4.61
CA MET A 481 -10.77 -25.19 -3.19
C MET A 481 -10.19 -26.53 -2.73
N GLY A 482 -9.18 -26.50 -1.87
CA GLY A 482 -8.57 -27.71 -1.29
C GLY A 482 -7.14 -27.46 -0.80
N PRO A 483 -6.51 -28.46 -0.15
CA PRO A 483 -5.12 -28.38 0.33
C PRO A 483 -4.09 -28.01 -0.75
N ARG A 484 -4.36 -28.29 -2.03
CA ARG A 484 -3.48 -27.99 -3.15
C ARG A 484 -3.65 -26.58 -3.70
N ASN A 485 -4.61 -25.79 -3.23
CA ASN A 485 -4.88 -24.45 -3.76
C ASN A 485 -3.98 -23.37 -3.11
N PHE A 486 -3.21 -22.65 -3.92
CA PHE A 486 -2.30 -21.60 -3.44
C PHE A 486 -2.82 -20.15 -3.63
N MET A 487 -4.05 -19.93 -4.14
CA MET A 487 -4.56 -18.57 -4.42
C MET A 487 -5.95 -18.26 -3.88
N ALA A 488 -6.85 -19.24 -3.77
CA ALA A 488 -8.26 -18.97 -3.51
C ALA A 488 -8.50 -18.25 -2.17
N PHE A 489 -7.76 -18.63 -1.13
CA PHE A 489 -7.88 -17.97 0.18
C PHE A 489 -7.35 -16.53 0.18
N MET A 490 -6.28 -16.27 -0.57
CA MET A 490 -5.78 -14.91 -0.78
C MET A 490 -6.81 -14.07 -1.54
N TYR A 491 -7.42 -14.62 -2.59
CA TYR A 491 -8.49 -13.96 -3.34
C TYR A 491 -9.71 -13.63 -2.44
N GLN A 492 -10.13 -14.58 -1.60
CA GLN A 492 -11.25 -14.39 -0.67
C GLN A 492 -11.02 -13.27 0.35
N ALA A 493 -9.77 -12.95 0.66
CA ALA A 493 -9.43 -11.91 1.64
C ALA A 493 -9.39 -10.50 1.05
N ILE A 494 -9.31 -10.33 -0.28
CA ILE A 494 -9.25 -9.02 -0.94
C ILE A 494 -10.34 -8.05 -0.47
N PRO A 495 -11.63 -8.46 -0.33
CA PRO A 495 -12.69 -7.55 0.07
C PRO A 495 -12.47 -6.93 1.46
N VAL A 496 -11.78 -7.61 2.36
CA VAL A 496 -11.48 -7.10 3.71
C VAL A 496 -10.53 -5.91 3.60
N SER A 497 -9.37 -6.06 2.96
CA SER A 497 -8.32 -5.03 2.91
C SER A 497 -8.78 -3.73 2.24
N ILE A 498 -9.69 -3.80 1.27
CA ILE A 498 -10.19 -2.61 0.55
C ILE A 498 -11.27 -1.85 1.34
N THR A 499 -11.84 -2.49 2.37
CA THR A 499 -13.00 -1.99 3.13
C THR A 499 -12.59 -1.45 4.50
N VAL A 500 -11.74 -2.17 5.22
CA VAL A 500 -11.35 -1.83 6.60
C VAL A 500 -10.28 -0.74 6.64
N GLU A 501 -10.04 -0.19 7.85
CA GLU A 501 -9.10 0.93 8.10
C GLU A 501 -9.38 2.18 7.24
N GLY A 502 -10.65 2.37 6.86
CA GLY A 502 -11.09 3.40 5.93
C GLY A 502 -11.28 2.83 4.53
N ALA A 503 -12.49 2.89 4.01
CA ALA A 503 -12.78 2.37 2.67
C ALA A 503 -11.88 3.04 1.61
N ASN A 504 -11.45 2.27 0.61
CA ASN A 504 -10.60 2.78 -0.47
C ASN A 504 -11.21 3.99 -1.17
N ILE A 505 -12.53 4.01 -1.35
CA ILE A 505 -13.27 5.13 -1.95
C ILE A 505 -13.03 6.43 -1.19
N LEU A 506 -13.15 6.40 0.15
CA LEU A 506 -12.95 7.59 0.98
C LEU A 506 -11.48 7.97 1.09
N SER A 507 -10.60 6.98 1.19
CA SER A 507 -9.15 7.20 1.21
C SER A 507 -8.71 7.99 -0.03
N ARG A 508 -9.12 7.52 -1.23
CA ARG A 508 -8.78 8.20 -2.49
C ARG A 508 -9.51 9.53 -2.68
N SER A 509 -10.82 9.56 -2.46
CA SER A 509 -11.64 10.72 -2.88
C SER A 509 -11.68 11.85 -1.85
N LEU A 510 -11.48 11.57 -0.57
CA LEU A 510 -11.60 12.56 0.51
C LEU A 510 -10.30 12.75 1.28
N MET A 511 -9.62 11.68 1.69
CA MET A 511 -8.50 11.79 2.64
C MET A 511 -7.21 12.31 1.99
N ILE A 512 -6.74 11.67 0.90
CA ILE A 512 -5.42 11.98 0.32
C ILE A 512 -5.33 13.45 -0.10
N PHE A 513 -6.16 13.91 -1.04
CA PHE A 513 -6.13 15.32 -1.46
C PHE A 513 -6.75 16.27 -0.43
N GLY A 514 -7.81 15.87 0.29
CA GLY A 514 -8.45 16.75 1.28
C GLY A 514 -7.49 17.13 2.42
N GLN A 515 -6.81 16.14 3.02
CA GLN A 515 -5.78 16.41 4.02
C GLN A 515 -4.48 16.92 3.37
N GLY A 516 -4.12 16.43 2.18
CA GLY A 516 -2.95 16.87 1.42
C GLY A 516 -2.98 18.36 1.11
N SER A 517 -4.10 18.89 0.63
CA SER A 517 -4.25 20.32 0.34
C SER A 517 -4.08 21.19 1.59
N MET A 518 -4.55 20.73 2.76
CA MET A 518 -4.35 21.47 4.00
C MET A 518 -2.91 21.35 4.52
N ARG A 519 -2.35 20.15 4.58
CA ARG A 519 -1.04 19.90 5.23
C ARG A 519 0.18 20.11 4.35
N CYS A 520 0.06 19.79 3.07
CA CYS A 520 1.16 19.81 2.12
C CYS A 520 1.26 21.14 1.37
N HIS A 521 0.15 21.90 1.26
CA HIS A 521 0.21 23.23 0.68
C HIS A 521 0.92 24.21 1.65
N PRO A 522 1.86 25.05 1.17
CA PRO A 522 2.69 25.87 2.04
C PRO A 522 1.97 27.01 2.76
N TYR A 523 0.77 27.40 2.30
CA TYR A 523 0.05 28.57 2.84
C TYR A 523 -1.40 28.30 3.26
N LEU A 524 -2.02 27.21 2.78
CA LEU A 524 -3.50 27.11 2.79
C LEU A 524 -4.06 26.95 4.22
N PHE A 525 -3.38 26.16 5.04
CA PHE A 525 -3.78 25.95 6.43
C PHE A 525 -3.68 27.23 7.26
N ASP A 526 -2.56 27.95 7.17
CA ASP A 526 -2.36 29.21 7.89
C ASP A 526 -3.34 30.30 7.40
N GLU A 527 -3.62 30.35 6.09
CA GLU A 527 -4.65 31.26 5.53
C GLU A 527 -6.03 30.94 6.10
N LEU A 528 -6.39 29.66 6.19
CA LEU A 528 -7.66 29.23 6.77
C LEU A 528 -7.78 29.64 8.25
N GLN A 529 -6.70 29.48 9.03
CA GLN A 529 -6.68 29.92 10.43
C GLN A 529 -6.89 31.43 10.55
N LEU A 530 -6.26 32.24 9.70
CA LEU A 530 -6.45 33.69 9.68
C LEU A 530 -7.89 34.08 9.32
N LEU A 531 -8.50 33.41 8.35
CA LEU A 531 -9.89 33.68 7.93
C LEU A 531 -10.92 33.34 9.03
N GLN A 532 -10.56 32.47 9.98
CA GLN A 532 -11.41 32.05 11.10
C GLN A 532 -11.06 32.76 12.42
N ALA A 533 -10.11 33.69 12.43
CA ALA A 533 -9.69 34.38 13.64
C ALA A 533 -10.75 35.37 14.14
N GLU A 534 -10.93 35.45 15.47
CA GLU A 534 -11.87 36.37 16.11
C GLU A 534 -11.47 37.85 15.88
N ASP A 535 -10.17 38.16 15.96
CA ASP A 535 -9.65 39.49 15.62
C ASP A 535 -9.50 39.66 14.11
N THR A 536 -10.59 40.09 13.48
CA THR A 536 -10.65 40.33 12.03
C THR A 536 -9.68 41.42 11.56
N GLN A 537 -9.34 42.41 12.39
CA GLN A 537 -8.49 43.52 11.96
C GLN A 537 -7.02 43.07 11.87
N ALA A 538 -6.51 42.41 12.91
CA ALA A 538 -5.17 41.84 12.89
C ALA A 538 -5.04 40.71 11.85
N ALA A 539 -6.10 39.92 11.65
CA ALA A 539 -6.15 38.85 10.65
C ALA A 539 -5.97 39.38 9.22
N VAL A 540 -6.65 40.49 8.86
CA VAL A 540 -6.57 41.09 7.52
C VAL A 540 -5.15 41.61 7.22
N GLU A 541 -4.45 42.13 8.22
CA GLU A 541 -3.06 42.61 8.06
C GLU A 541 -2.09 41.46 7.83
N ARG A 542 -2.19 40.37 8.60
CA ARG A 542 -1.39 39.16 8.39
C ARG A 542 -1.72 38.47 7.08
N PHE A 543 -3.00 38.41 6.73
CA PHE A 543 -3.47 37.86 5.46
C PHE A 543 -2.87 38.58 4.25
N ASN A 544 -2.68 39.91 4.33
CA ASN A 544 -2.04 40.66 3.24
C ASN A 544 -0.68 40.08 2.87
N GLU A 545 0.18 39.76 3.83
CA GLU A 545 1.52 39.25 3.54
C GLU A 545 1.46 37.84 2.94
N MET A 546 0.69 36.96 3.58
CA MET A 546 0.52 35.56 3.20
C MET A 546 -0.11 35.41 1.81
N PHE A 547 -1.15 36.18 1.51
CA PHE A 547 -1.82 36.18 0.21
C PHE A 547 -0.84 36.46 -0.94
N TYR A 548 0.08 37.42 -0.78
CA TYR A 548 1.07 37.70 -1.83
C TYR A 548 2.19 36.65 -1.90
N GLN A 549 2.51 35.97 -0.81
CA GLN A 549 3.42 34.83 -0.83
C GLN A 549 2.80 33.64 -1.56
N HIS A 550 1.52 33.35 -1.30
CA HIS A 550 0.74 32.34 -2.02
C HIS A 550 0.63 32.68 -3.51
N MET A 551 0.20 33.89 -3.89
CA MET A 551 0.16 34.30 -5.30
C MET A 551 1.53 34.20 -5.97
N GLY A 552 2.61 34.61 -5.28
CA GLY A 552 3.98 34.48 -5.77
C GLY A 552 4.39 33.03 -6.00
N TYR A 553 3.98 32.12 -5.11
CA TYR A 553 4.15 30.69 -5.26
C TYR A 553 3.39 30.14 -6.48
N THR A 554 2.10 30.44 -6.63
CA THR A 554 1.29 29.95 -7.77
C THR A 554 1.86 30.42 -9.10
N PHE A 555 2.23 31.71 -9.21
CA PHE A 555 2.86 32.23 -10.44
C PHE A 555 4.27 31.67 -10.67
N ASN A 556 5.03 31.36 -9.62
CA ASN A 556 6.31 30.66 -9.77
C ASN A 556 6.09 29.26 -10.37
N ARG A 557 5.09 28.51 -9.89
CA ARG A 557 4.74 27.20 -10.45
C ARG A 557 4.25 27.31 -11.88
N ALA A 558 3.44 28.31 -12.21
CA ALA A 558 3.07 28.61 -13.59
C ALA A 558 4.30 28.85 -14.48
N ALA A 559 5.22 29.71 -14.04
CA ALA A 559 6.44 30.03 -14.79
C ALA A 559 7.34 28.78 -14.99
N ARG A 560 7.47 27.94 -13.95
CA ARG A 560 8.20 26.66 -14.05
C ARG A 560 7.52 25.69 -15.00
N SER A 561 6.20 25.51 -14.90
CA SER A 561 5.42 24.62 -15.76
C SER A 561 5.54 25.01 -17.24
N VAL A 562 5.53 26.32 -17.57
CA VAL A 562 5.83 26.79 -18.93
C VAL A 562 7.20 26.31 -19.38
N LEU A 563 8.27 26.61 -18.63
CA LEU A 563 9.64 26.21 -19.02
C LEU A 563 9.78 24.70 -19.14
N TYR A 564 9.28 23.95 -18.16
CA TYR A 564 9.34 22.50 -18.11
C TYR A 564 8.48 21.85 -19.20
N GLY A 565 7.44 22.52 -19.68
CA GLY A 565 6.68 22.15 -20.86
C GLY A 565 7.55 22.06 -22.12
N PHE A 566 8.52 22.95 -22.27
CA PHE A 566 9.47 22.98 -23.40
C PHE A 566 10.73 22.14 -23.17
N THR A 567 11.28 22.15 -21.95
CA THR A 567 12.55 21.45 -21.66
C THR A 567 12.37 20.00 -21.22
N GLY A 568 11.15 19.59 -20.89
CA GLY A 568 10.83 18.29 -20.30
C GLY A 568 10.95 18.23 -18.78
N GLY A 569 11.45 19.29 -18.12
CA GLY A 569 11.62 19.36 -16.66
C GLY A 569 12.98 19.89 -16.20
N SER A 570 13.13 20.10 -14.89
CA SER A 570 14.41 20.48 -14.27
C SER A 570 15.39 19.31 -14.27
N GLY A 571 16.68 19.59 -14.50
CA GLY A 571 17.76 18.62 -14.37
C GLY A 571 18.19 18.30 -12.93
N LYS A 572 17.57 18.95 -11.93
CA LYS A 572 17.78 18.60 -10.51
C LYS A 572 17.32 17.15 -10.26
N ALA A 573 18.12 16.39 -9.55
CA ALA A 573 17.85 14.99 -9.21
C ALA A 573 18.59 14.65 -7.92
N SER A 574 18.32 13.46 -7.37
CA SER A 574 19.17 12.86 -6.34
C SER A 574 20.65 12.89 -6.76
N ALA A 575 21.54 13.16 -5.81
CA ALA A 575 22.98 13.08 -6.00
C ALA A 575 23.43 11.66 -6.39
N GLN A 576 22.63 10.66 -6.05
CA GLN A 576 22.92 9.26 -6.35
C GLN A 576 22.35 8.79 -7.70
N ALA A 577 21.65 9.65 -8.45
CA ALA A 577 21.03 9.30 -9.72
C ALA A 577 22.05 8.89 -10.80
N ASP A 578 21.82 7.75 -11.43
CA ASP A 578 22.57 7.21 -12.57
C ASP A 578 21.89 7.52 -13.93
N ASP A 579 22.48 7.02 -15.02
CA ASP A 579 21.98 7.24 -16.38
C ASP A 579 20.57 6.69 -16.61
N PHE A 580 20.19 5.64 -15.89
CA PHE A 580 18.85 5.06 -15.95
C PHE A 580 17.81 5.92 -15.23
N SER A 581 18.11 6.35 -14.01
CA SER A 581 17.16 7.04 -13.12
C SER A 581 17.01 8.54 -13.42
N ARG A 582 18.06 9.20 -13.90
CA ARG A 582 18.11 10.65 -14.15
C ARG A 582 16.97 11.21 -15.04
N PRO A 583 16.58 10.56 -16.15
CA PRO A 583 15.45 11.02 -16.96
C PRO A 583 14.12 11.07 -16.19
N TYR A 584 13.89 10.14 -15.27
CA TYR A 584 12.64 10.07 -14.50
C TYR A 584 12.52 11.20 -13.48
N TYR A 585 13.61 11.57 -12.80
CA TYR A 585 13.63 12.75 -11.92
C TYR A 585 13.22 14.03 -12.67
N LYS A 586 13.67 14.19 -13.91
CA LYS A 586 13.32 15.33 -14.77
C LYS A 586 11.81 15.37 -15.04
N ILE A 587 11.20 14.23 -15.35
CA ILE A 587 9.75 14.10 -15.56
C ILE A 587 9.00 14.40 -14.26
N ILE A 588 9.43 13.86 -13.12
CA ILE A 588 8.82 14.10 -11.81
C ILE A 588 8.84 15.59 -11.46
N ASN A 589 9.96 16.29 -11.64
CA ASN A 589 10.06 17.73 -11.42
C ASN A 589 9.03 18.52 -12.23
N ARG A 590 8.84 18.13 -13.50
CA ARG A 590 7.83 18.75 -14.38
C ARG A 590 6.42 18.50 -13.84
N LEU A 591 6.08 17.23 -13.61
CA LEU A 591 4.73 16.83 -13.22
C LEU A 591 4.36 17.35 -11.82
N SER A 592 5.32 17.42 -10.89
CA SER A 592 5.14 18.03 -9.57
C SER A 592 4.82 19.53 -9.69
N SER A 593 5.56 20.31 -10.51
CA SER A 593 5.24 21.72 -10.75
C SER A 593 3.87 21.90 -11.42
N ASN A 594 3.54 21.03 -12.38
CA ASN A 594 2.21 21.02 -13.01
C ASN A 594 1.12 20.73 -11.97
N PHE A 595 1.35 19.76 -11.08
CA PHE A 595 0.40 19.35 -10.06
C PHE A 595 0.11 20.49 -9.10
N ALA A 596 1.13 21.17 -8.59
CA ALA A 596 0.97 22.33 -7.72
C ALA A 596 0.10 23.42 -8.38
N LEU A 597 0.36 23.75 -9.64
CA LEU A 597 -0.44 24.73 -10.39
C LEU A 597 -1.90 24.28 -10.59
N THR A 598 -2.10 23.00 -10.91
CA THR A 598 -3.44 22.42 -11.07
C THR A 598 -4.19 22.38 -9.75
N ALA A 599 -3.53 22.04 -8.65
CA ALA A 599 -4.10 22.04 -7.31
C ALA A 599 -4.55 23.46 -6.92
N ASP A 600 -3.72 24.48 -7.11
CA ASP A 600 -4.08 25.89 -6.85
C ASP A 600 -5.25 26.36 -7.72
N MET A 601 -5.28 25.95 -9.00
CA MET A 601 -6.43 26.23 -9.87
C MET A 601 -7.71 25.61 -9.28
N CYS A 602 -7.66 24.35 -8.84
CA CYS A 602 -8.80 23.66 -8.25
C CYS A 602 -9.24 24.31 -6.93
N LEU A 603 -8.30 24.60 -6.03
CA LEU A 603 -8.56 25.20 -4.72
C LEU A 603 -9.07 26.63 -4.85
N GLY A 604 -8.48 27.44 -5.73
CA GLY A 604 -8.88 28.84 -5.94
C GLY A 604 -10.23 29.00 -6.64
N LEU A 605 -10.61 28.09 -7.55
CA LEU A 605 -11.86 28.21 -8.32
C LEU A 605 -13.03 27.43 -7.72
N LEU A 606 -12.76 26.34 -6.99
CA LEU A 606 -13.82 25.53 -6.36
C LEU A 606 -13.91 25.74 -4.85
N ALA A 607 -12.88 26.31 -4.20
CA ALA A 607 -12.85 26.55 -2.76
C ALA A 607 -13.33 25.32 -1.97
N GLY A 608 -14.26 25.49 -1.03
CA GLY A 608 -14.82 24.40 -0.22
C GLY A 608 -15.58 23.32 -1.01
N ASP A 609 -16.04 23.61 -2.24
CA ASP A 609 -16.78 22.64 -3.05
C ASP A 609 -15.89 21.50 -3.57
N ILE A 610 -14.55 21.67 -3.57
CA ILE A 610 -13.64 20.59 -3.99
C ILE A 610 -13.83 19.32 -3.15
N LYS A 611 -14.12 19.47 -1.85
CA LYS A 611 -14.42 18.36 -0.93
C LYS A 611 -15.64 17.56 -1.38
N ARG A 612 -16.62 18.21 -2.01
CA ARG A 612 -17.85 17.58 -2.53
C ARG A 612 -17.68 17.03 -3.94
N LYS A 613 -16.62 17.44 -4.66
CA LYS A 613 -16.30 16.97 -6.01
C LYS A 613 -15.34 15.79 -5.96
N GLU A 614 -15.79 14.70 -5.32
CA GLU A 614 -15.00 13.49 -5.02
C GLU A 614 -14.26 12.91 -6.23
N MET A 615 -14.83 12.97 -7.43
CA MET A 615 -14.15 12.53 -8.66
C MET A 615 -12.95 13.41 -9.03
N LEU A 616 -13.04 14.73 -8.86
CA LEU A 616 -11.93 15.66 -9.13
C LEU A 616 -10.87 15.54 -8.04
N SER A 617 -11.29 15.49 -6.77
CA SER A 617 -10.42 15.25 -5.63
C SER A 617 -9.65 13.94 -5.79
N GLY A 618 -10.33 12.84 -6.17
CA GLY A 618 -9.70 11.55 -6.44
C GLY A 618 -8.66 11.59 -7.57
N ARG A 619 -8.86 12.40 -8.62
CA ARG A 619 -7.86 12.57 -9.69
C ARG A 619 -6.63 13.36 -9.21
N LEU A 620 -6.81 14.35 -8.33
CA LEU A 620 -5.69 15.04 -7.69
C LEU A 620 -4.92 14.09 -6.76
N SER A 621 -5.64 13.24 -6.02
CA SER A 621 -5.03 12.16 -5.23
C SER A 621 -4.20 11.22 -6.12
N ASP A 622 -4.71 10.83 -7.31
CA ASP A 622 -3.96 9.99 -8.26
C ASP A 622 -2.66 10.65 -8.73
N MET A 623 -2.71 11.93 -9.13
CA MET A 623 -1.51 12.65 -9.54
C MET A 623 -0.46 12.67 -8.43
N HIS A 624 -0.87 13.04 -7.22
CA HIS A 624 0.04 13.19 -6.08
C HIS A 624 0.64 11.85 -5.65
N SER A 625 -0.18 10.81 -5.59
CA SER A 625 0.24 9.50 -5.10
C SER A 625 1.13 8.77 -6.10
N TYR A 626 0.84 8.84 -7.40
CA TYR A 626 1.72 8.22 -8.40
C TYR A 626 3.07 8.96 -8.54
N LEU A 627 3.14 10.26 -8.21
CA LEU A 627 4.43 10.94 -8.05
C LEU A 627 5.23 10.38 -6.86
N PHE A 628 4.56 10.14 -5.72
CA PHE A 628 5.19 9.53 -4.55
C PHE A 628 5.66 8.09 -4.83
N ILE A 629 4.83 7.29 -5.51
CA ILE A 629 5.16 5.93 -5.96
C ILE A 629 6.36 5.96 -6.90
N ALA A 630 6.40 6.88 -7.88
CA ALA A 630 7.54 7.00 -8.78
C ALA A 630 8.85 7.31 -8.03
N THR A 631 8.82 8.19 -7.02
CA THR A 631 10.00 8.43 -6.18
C THR A 631 10.37 7.24 -5.30
N SER A 632 9.38 6.47 -4.84
CA SER A 632 9.61 5.24 -4.07
C SER A 632 10.35 4.21 -4.92
N ILE A 633 9.93 4.01 -6.18
CA ILE A 633 10.57 3.10 -7.14
C ILE A 633 12.01 3.51 -7.43
N LEU A 634 12.28 4.82 -7.59
CA LEU A 634 13.64 5.33 -7.79
C LEU A 634 14.53 5.11 -6.56
N ASN A 635 14.01 5.35 -5.36
CA ASN A 635 14.75 5.11 -4.11
C ASN A 635 15.10 3.63 -3.93
N TYR A 636 14.14 2.75 -4.19
CA TYR A 636 14.34 1.30 -4.08
C TYR A 636 15.35 0.78 -5.10
N TYR A 637 15.23 1.17 -6.38
CA TYR A 637 16.21 0.82 -7.42
C TYR A 637 17.62 1.32 -7.08
N GLN A 638 17.73 2.48 -6.44
CA GLN A 638 19.02 3.07 -6.08
C GLN A 638 19.77 2.20 -5.05
N HIS A 639 19.07 1.59 -4.11
CA HIS A 639 19.64 0.73 -3.05
C HIS A 639 19.62 -0.76 -3.41
N GLY A 640 19.01 -1.12 -4.54
CA GLY A 640 18.97 -2.47 -5.07
C GLY A 640 20.28 -2.92 -5.72
N GLN A 641 20.26 -4.11 -6.32
CA GLN A 641 21.44 -4.71 -6.95
C GLN A 641 21.74 -4.13 -8.33
N LYS A 642 20.79 -3.38 -8.91
CA LYS A 642 20.85 -2.76 -10.24
C LYS A 642 21.15 -3.75 -11.36
N THR A 643 20.68 -4.99 -11.21
CA THR A 643 20.80 -6.01 -12.26
C THR A 643 19.92 -5.65 -13.46
N HIS A 644 20.18 -6.26 -14.62
CA HIS A 644 19.36 -6.03 -15.81
C HIS A 644 17.88 -6.37 -15.57
N ALA A 645 17.62 -7.51 -14.90
CA ALA A 645 16.26 -7.91 -14.55
C ALA A 645 15.57 -6.87 -13.66
N GLU A 646 16.26 -6.41 -12.62
CA GLU A 646 15.75 -5.37 -11.72
C GLU A 646 15.47 -4.05 -12.43
N GLN A 647 16.38 -3.61 -13.30
CA GLN A 647 16.22 -2.41 -14.10
C GLN A 647 14.98 -2.50 -15.00
N LEU A 648 14.70 -3.65 -15.61
CA LEU A 648 13.50 -3.84 -16.45
C LEU A 648 12.20 -3.78 -15.62
N HIS A 649 12.18 -4.40 -14.44
CA HIS A 649 11.03 -4.31 -13.51
C HIS A 649 10.79 -2.86 -13.07
N ALA A 650 11.86 -2.16 -12.64
CA ALA A 650 11.80 -0.76 -12.24
C ALA A 650 11.35 0.14 -13.40
N LYS A 651 11.85 -0.10 -14.61
CA LYS A 651 11.50 0.66 -15.82
C LYS A 651 10.01 0.56 -16.12
N LEU A 652 9.47 -0.65 -16.17
CA LEU A 652 8.05 -0.87 -16.45
C LEU A 652 7.17 -0.24 -15.37
N ALA A 653 7.55 -0.38 -14.09
CA ALA A 653 6.83 0.24 -12.98
C ALA A 653 6.85 1.78 -13.05
N LEU A 654 7.99 2.40 -13.37
CA LEU A 654 8.13 3.85 -13.53
C LEU A 654 7.32 4.39 -14.71
N GLU A 655 7.41 3.74 -15.87
CA GLU A 655 6.65 4.14 -17.06
C GLU A 655 5.15 4.06 -16.80
N LYS A 656 4.67 2.99 -16.15
CA LYS A 656 3.26 2.88 -15.73
C LYS A 656 2.86 3.99 -14.75
N ALA A 657 3.63 4.21 -13.69
CA ALA A 657 3.30 5.21 -12.67
C ALA A 657 3.22 6.63 -13.26
N LEU A 658 4.22 7.02 -14.05
CA LEU A 658 4.27 8.36 -14.67
C LEU A 658 3.20 8.54 -15.75
N TYR A 659 2.87 7.49 -16.49
CA TYR A 659 1.75 7.49 -17.42
C TYR A 659 0.42 7.73 -16.68
N GLN A 660 0.19 7.08 -15.54
CA GLN A 660 -1.02 7.29 -14.73
C GLN A 660 -1.13 8.72 -14.18
N VAL A 661 -0.01 9.36 -13.79
CA VAL A 661 -0.02 10.79 -13.41
C VAL A 661 -0.55 11.64 -14.58
N GLN A 662 -0.06 11.41 -15.80
CA GLN A 662 -0.53 12.12 -16.99
C GLN A 662 -2.01 11.86 -17.27
N GLU A 663 -2.46 10.61 -17.23
CA GLU A 663 -3.87 10.29 -17.47
C GLU A 663 -4.79 10.98 -16.46
N ALA A 664 -4.40 11.04 -15.18
CA ALA A 664 -5.12 11.76 -14.15
C ALA A 664 -5.23 13.27 -14.48
N PHE A 665 -4.15 13.92 -14.95
CA PHE A 665 -4.19 15.32 -15.38
C PHE A 665 -5.22 15.55 -16.47
N PHE A 666 -5.16 14.76 -17.55
CA PHE A 666 -6.06 14.93 -18.68
C PHE A 666 -7.52 14.66 -18.28
N ALA A 667 -7.76 13.60 -17.50
CA ALA A 667 -9.09 13.31 -16.97
C ALA A 667 -9.63 14.44 -16.08
N LEU A 668 -8.77 15.12 -15.31
CA LEU A 668 -9.17 16.27 -14.52
C LEU A 668 -9.56 17.44 -15.43
N TYR A 669 -8.70 17.81 -16.38
CA TYR A 669 -8.96 18.96 -17.26
C TYR A 669 -10.21 18.78 -18.11
N ASP A 670 -10.43 17.59 -18.65
CA ASP A 670 -11.56 17.30 -19.53
C ASP A 670 -12.92 17.32 -18.78
N ASN A 671 -12.90 17.29 -17.45
CA ASN A 671 -14.10 17.25 -16.59
C ASN A 671 -14.17 18.40 -15.58
N PHE A 672 -13.25 19.36 -15.66
CA PHE A 672 -13.24 20.48 -14.74
C PHE A 672 -14.37 21.47 -15.09
N PRO A 673 -15.19 21.93 -14.12
CA PRO A 673 -16.39 22.71 -14.41
C PRO A 673 -16.09 24.09 -15.03
N VAL A 674 -14.91 24.65 -14.77
CA VAL A 674 -14.48 25.94 -15.35
C VAL A 674 -13.59 25.68 -16.57
N GLY A 675 -14.21 25.31 -17.69
CA GLY A 675 -13.51 24.79 -18.87
C GLY A 675 -12.43 25.70 -19.46
N TRP A 676 -12.61 27.02 -19.44
CA TRP A 676 -11.60 27.96 -19.94
C TRP A 676 -10.33 27.97 -19.07
N ALA A 677 -10.49 27.87 -17.74
CA ALA A 677 -9.37 27.85 -16.80
C ALA A 677 -8.60 26.53 -16.93
N ALA A 678 -9.32 25.42 -17.01
CA ALA A 678 -8.73 24.11 -17.27
C ALA A 678 -7.96 24.07 -18.59
N THR A 679 -8.51 24.65 -19.65
CA THR A 679 -7.83 24.74 -20.96
C THR A 679 -6.56 25.58 -20.87
N LEU A 680 -6.60 26.73 -20.18
CA LEU A 680 -5.43 27.58 -19.97
C LEU A 680 -4.33 26.85 -19.21
N VAL A 681 -4.65 26.24 -18.08
CA VAL A 681 -3.67 25.51 -17.25
C VAL A 681 -3.17 24.26 -17.97
N LYS A 682 -4.01 23.56 -18.73
CA LYS A 682 -3.62 22.44 -19.62
C LYS A 682 -2.60 22.89 -20.66
N LEU A 683 -2.81 24.03 -21.33
CA LEU A 683 -1.86 24.58 -22.30
C LEU A 683 -0.52 24.97 -21.66
N VAL A 684 -0.55 25.49 -20.43
CA VAL A 684 0.66 25.80 -19.66
C VAL A 684 1.44 24.53 -19.28
N CYS A 685 0.74 23.51 -18.77
CA CYS A 685 1.36 22.27 -18.29
C CYS A 685 1.79 21.32 -19.42
N PHE A 686 1.03 21.31 -20.51
CA PHE A 686 1.09 20.35 -21.61
C PHE A 686 0.95 21.05 -22.98
N PRO A 687 1.86 21.98 -23.33
CA PRO A 687 1.75 22.78 -24.56
C PRO A 687 1.75 21.94 -25.85
N PHE A 688 2.34 20.74 -25.80
CA PHE A 688 2.45 19.81 -26.94
C PHE A 688 1.58 18.55 -26.77
N GLY A 689 0.61 18.55 -25.86
CA GLY A 689 -0.23 17.38 -25.59
C GLY A 689 0.42 16.40 -24.61
N ARG A 690 0.35 15.10 -24.89
CA ARG A 690 0.77 14.00 -23.99
C ARG A 690 2.24 13.63 -24.22
N PRO A 691 3.20 14.06 -23.38
CA PRO A 691 4.62 13.74 -23.55
C PRO A 691 5.03 12.33 -23.11
N ILE A 692 4.22 11.66 -22.27
CA ILE A 692 4.55 10.35 -21.71
C ILE A 692 3.79 9.28 -22.49
N ALA A 693 4.54 8.37 -23.11
CA ALA A 693 3.99 7.20 -23.78
C ALA A 693 3.64 6.12 -22.75
N ALA A 694 2.64 5.29 -23.08
CA ALA A 694 2.42 4.06 -22.36
C ALA A 694 3.62 3.10 -22.56
N PRO A 695 3.89 2.18 -21.62
CA PRO A 695 4.94 1.17 -21.79
C PRO A 695 4.73 0.36 -23.07
N SER A 696 5.84 0.05 -23.75
CA SER A 696 5.78 -0.73 -25.00
C SER A 696 5.49 -2.20 -24.75
N ASP A 697 4.84 -2.86 -25.71
CA ASP A 697 4.60 -4.30 -25.64
C ASP A 697 5.91 -5.09 -25.57
N ALA A 698 6.97 -4.64 -26.26
CA ALA A 698 8.29 -5.25 -26.17
C ALA A 698 8.84 -5.28 -24.73
N LEU A 699 8.72 -4.16 -23.99
CA LEU A 699 9.13 -4.11 -22.59
C LEU A 699 8.28 -5.03 -21.72
N LYS A 700 6.96 -5.07 -21.95
CA LYS A 700 6.05 -5.99 -21.24
C LYS A 700 6.44 -7.45 -21.46
N LEU A 701 6.71 -7.84 -22.71
CA LEU A 701 7.13 -9.20 -23.07
C LEU A 701 8.45 -9.58 -22.39
N GLU A 702 9.44 -8.70 -22.38
CA GLU A 702 10.73 -8.93 -21.71
C GLU A 702 10.56 -9.14 -20.19
N VAL A 703 9.76 -8.31 -19.53
CA VAL A 703 9.50 -8.44 -18.08
C VAL A 703 8.67 -9.68 -17.75
N ALA A 704 7.67 -10.01 -18.57
CA ALA A 704 6.87 -11.23 -18.38
C ALA A 704 7.71 -12.51 -18.52
N GLU A 705 8.68 -12.52 -19.44
CA GLU A 705 9.61 -13.65 -19.59
C GLU A 705 10.49 -13.83 -18.35
N LEU A 706 10.96 -12.74 -17.74
CA LEU A 706 11.77 -12.80 -16.51
C LEU A 706 11.01 -13.47 -15.35
N MET A 707 9.71 -13.22 -15.21
CA MET A 707 8.87 -13.82 -14.16
C MET A 707 8.85 -15.37 -14.22
N MET A 708 9.15 -15.96 -15.38
CA MET A 708 9.26 -17.40 -15.61
C MET A 708 10.69 -17.96 -15.48
N GLN A 709 11.63 -17.17 -14.97
CA GLN A 709 13.05 -17.51 -14.86
C GLN A 709 13.60 -17.20 -13.47
N GLU A 710 14.80 -17.71 -13.20
CA GLU A 710 15.55 -17.36 -11.99
C GLU A 710 16.38 -16.10 -12.25
N HIS A 711 16.29 -15.12 -11.36
CA HIS A 711 17.02 -13.86 -11.43
C HIS A 711 17.06 -13.18 -10.05
N ALA A 712 17.96 -12.20 -9.91
CA ALA A 712 18.20 -11.50 -8.65
C ALA A 712 16.95 -10.93 -7.97
N PHE A 713 16.03 -10.31 -8.73
CA PHE A 713 14.79 -9.80 -8.15
C PHE A 713 13.90 -10.93 -7.58
N ARG A 714 13.74 -12.05 -8.30
CA ARG A 714 13.00 -13.22 -7.80
C ARG A 714 13.66 -13.78 -6.53
N ASP A 715 14.98 -13.82 -6.48
CA ASP A 715 15.74 -14.27 -5.30
C ASP A 715 15.51 -13.38 -4.08
N SER A 716 15.39 -12.07 -4.28
CA SER A 716 15.01 -11.14 -3.21
C SER A 716 13.61 -11.47 -2.67
N LEU A 717 12.62 -11.66 -3.55
CA LEU A 717 11.25 -12.01 -3.13
C LEU A 717 11.18 -13.31 -2.32
N LYS A 718 12.01 -14.32 -2.63
CA LYS A 718 12.07 -15.57 -1.85
C LYS A 718 12.46 -15.36 -0.39
N GLN A 719 13.29 -14.35 -0.11
CA GLN A 719 13.71 -14.01 1.25
C GLN A 719 12.60 -13.29 2.03
N HIS A 720 11.57 -12.81 1.33
CA HIS A 720 10.51 -11.97 1.89
C HIS A 720 9.27 -12.72 2.36
N VAL A 721 9.13 -13.94 1.89
CA VAL A 721 7.96 -14.78 2.10
C VAL A 721 8.37 -16.06 2.81
N TYR A 722 7.38 -16.84 3.24
CA TYR A 722 7.59 -18.23 3.61
C TYR A 722 7.83 -19.05 2.34
N TYR A 723 9.10 -19.19 1.98
CA TYR A 723 9.54 -19.90 0.79
C TYR A 723 9.83 -21.36 1.11
N SER A 724 9.22 -22.28 0.37
CA SER A 724 9.45 -23.71 0.52
C SER A 724 9.71 -24.36 -0.83
N THR A 725 10.51 -25.41 -0.82
CA THR A 725 10.73 -26.32 -1.97
C THR A 725 10.29 -27.75 -1.63
N ASP A 726 9.56 -27.92 -0.53
CA ASP A 726 8.98 -29.20 -0.13
C ASP A 726 7.85 -29.58 -1.10
N PRO A 727 7.93 -30.73 -1.82
CA PRO A 727 6.90 -31.19 -2.74
C PRO A 727 5.53 -31.44 -2.08
N GLU A 728 5.49 -31.65 -0.77
CA GLU A 728 4.24 -31.85 -0.02
C GLU A 728 3.58 -30.52 0.36
N ASN A 729 4.35 -29.44 0.44
CA ASN A 729 3.83 -28.11 0.72
C ASN A 729 3.08 -27.53 -0.51
N VAL A 730 1.97 -26.81 -0.27
CA VAL A 730 1.11 -26.25 -1.32
C VAL A 730 1.85 -25.36 -2.33
N THR A 731 2.71 -24.45 -1.87
CA THR A 731 3.51 -23.58 -2.74
C THR A 731 4.83 -24.25 -3.11
N GLY A 732 5.41 -25.02 -2.20
CA GLY A 732 6.63 -25.78 -2.43
C GLY A 732 6.53 -26.81 -3.56
N ARG A 733 5.36 -27.43 -3.76
CA ARG A 733 5.10 -28.33 -4.90
C ARG A 733 5.25 -27.65 -6.24
N MET A 734 4.74 -26.42 -6.36
CA MET A 734 4.84 -25.63 -7.58
C MET A 734 6.28 -25.21 -7.82
N GLU A 735 6.95 -24.74 -6.76
CA GLU A 735 8.33 -24.27 -6.82
C GLU A 735 9.34 -25.38 -7.13
N ALA A 736 9.24 -26.54 -6.46
CA ALA A 736 10.10 -27.69 -6.72
C ALA A 736 9.98 -28.17 -8.17
N THR A 737 8.75 -28.20 -8.70
CA THR A 737 8.50 -28.54 -10.11
C THR A 737 9.13 -27.51 -11.06
N PHE A 738 9.02 -26.22 -10.72
CA PHE A 738 9.56 -25.12 -11.53
C PHE A 738 11.08 -25.20 -11.60
N LEU A 739 11.75 -25.33 -10.45
CA LEU A 739 13.20 -25.48 -10.39
C LEU A 739 13.69 -26.72 -11.13
N LYS A 740 12.95 -27.85 -11.02
CA LYS A 740 13.25 -29.07 -11.78
C LYS A 740 13.14 -28.84 -13.29
N LEU A 741 12.10 -28.13 -13.75
CA LEU A 741 11.93 -27.77 -15.16
C LEU A 741 13.11 -26.93 -15.65
N LEU A 742 13.51 -25.88 -14.92
CA LEU A 742 14.62 -25.02 -15.32
C LEU A 742 15.93 -25.82 -15.48
N GLN A 743 16.18 -26.80 -14.62
CA GLN A 743 17.36 -27.68 -14.72
C GLN A 743 17.35 -28.56 -15.98
N ILE A 744 16.18 -29.05 -16.39
CA ILE A 744 16.06 -29.98 -17.53
C ILE A 744 15.48 -29.34 -18.79
N GLU A 745 15.29 -28.01 -18.81
CA GLU A 745 14.54 -27.31 -19.86
C GLU A 745 15.05 -27.59 -21.28
N PRO A 746 16.37 -27.61 -21.55
CA PRO A 746 16.88 -27.96 -22.88
C PRO A 746 16.46 -29.37 -23.32
N LEU A 747 16.50 -30.32 -22.40
CA LEU A 747 16.11 -31.71 -22.65
C LEU A 747 14.60 -31.84 -22.83
N TRP A 748 13.80 -31.24 -21.93
CA TRP A 748 12.34 -31.21 -22.02
C TRP A 748 11.88 -30.59 -23.34
N SER A 749 12.44 -29.44 -23.71
CA SER A 749 12.09 -28.73 -24.95
C SER A 749 12.50 -29.51 -26.20
N LYS A 750 13.71 -30.10 -26.21
CA LYS A 750 14.17 -30.99 -27.29
C LYS A 750 13.21 -32.16 -27.47
N PHE A 751 12.85 -32.85 -26.40
CA PHE A 751 11.95 -34.00 -26.42
C PHE A 751 10.53 -33.61 -26.88
N LYS A 752 9.93 -32.58 -26.26
CA LYS A 752 8.58 -32.12 -26.63
C LYS A 752 8.50 -31.64 -28.07
N LYS A 753 9.54 -30.97 -28.58
CA LYS A 753 9.61 -30.55 -30.00
C LYS A 753 9.63 -31.74 -30.96
N ALA A 754 10.36 -32.80 -30.63
CA ALA A 754 10.38 -34.04 -31.41
C ALA A 754 9.04 -34.78 -31.33
N GLN A 755 8.47 -34.91 -30.13
CA GLN A 755 7.16 -35.51 -29.90
C GLN A 755 6.06 -34.77 -30.67
N ASN A 756 6.06 -33.44 -30.66
CA ASN A 756 5.07 -32.61 -31.37
C ASN A 756 5.17 -32.71 -32.90
N LYS A 757 6.31 -33.19 -33.42
CA LYS A 757 6.56 -33.50 -34.83
C LYS A 757 6.33 -34.98 -35.17
N GLU A 758 5.75 -35.74 -34.24
CA GLU A 758 5.40 -37.16 -34.44
C GLU A 758 6.64 -38.02 -34.79
N GLN A 759 7.80 -37.70 -34.20
CA GLN A 759 9.05 -38.44 -34.43
C GLN A 759 9.12 -39.78 -33.65
N PHE A 760 8.13 -40.07 -32.82
CA PHE A 760 8.07 -41.24 -31.95
C PHE A 760 6.75 -41.98 -32.20
N ALA A 761 6.76 -43.30 -32.09
CA ALA A 761 5.62 -44.16 -32.40
C ALA A 761 4.65 -44.40 -31.20
N GLY A 762 4.96 -43.86 -30.02
CA GLY A 762 4.19 -44.10 -28.79
C GLY A 762 2.91 -43.24 -28.68
N LEU A 763 1.87 -43.80 -28.06
CA LEU A 763 0.62 -43.08 -27.79
C LEU A 763 0.65 -42.35 -26.44
N SER A 764 1.33 -42.93 -25.44
CA SER A 764 1.54 -42.30 -24.13
C SER A 764 2.86 -41.53 -24.05
N PHE A 765 3.07 -40.76 -22.98
CA PHE A 765 4.34 -40.07 -22.76
C PHE A 765 5.47 -41.09 -22.55
N GLU A 766 5.22 -42.13 -21.76
CA GLU A 766 6.14 -43.20 -21.40
C GLU A 766 6.53 -44.06 -22.61
N GLU A 767 5.57 -44.38 -23.48
CA GLU A 767 5.82 -45.10 -24.73
C GLU A 767 6.69 -44.27 -25.69
N ASN A 768 6.44 -42.96 -25.76
CA ASN A 768 7.28 -42.05 -26.54
C ASN A 768 8.71 -41.96 -25.98
N ILE A 769 8.88 -42.01 -24.66
CA ILE A 769 10.20 -42.09 -24.03
C ILE A 769 10.90 -43.40 -24.39
N ALA A 770 10.20 -44.54 -24.30
CA ALA A 770 10.76 -45.84 -24.65
C ALA A 770 11.20 -45.92 -26.12
N ASP A 771 10.41 -45.38 -27.04
CA ASP A 771 10.76 -45.30 -28.47
C ASP A 771 11.92 -44.31 -28.73
N ALA A 772 11.97 -43.20 -27.99
CA ALA A 772 13.07 -42.24 -28.08
C ALA A 772 14.41 -42.84 -27.59
N ILE A 773 14.39 -43.72 -26.59
CA ILE A 773 15.58 -44.51 -26.18
C ILE A 773 15.96 -45.48 -27.31
N LYS A 774 14.99 -46.25 -27.83
CA LYS A 774 15.22 -47.26 -28.87
C LYS A 774 15.80 -46.66 -30.16
N THR A 775 15.37 -45.46 -30.53
CA THR A 775 15.86 -44.73 -31.70
C THR A 775 17.17 -43.97 -31.45
N GLY A 776 17.68 -43.99 -30.21
CA GLY A 776 18.90 -43.28 -29.82
C GLY A 776 18.75 -41.76 -29.76
N PHE A 777 17.52 -41.25 -29.69
CA PHE A 777 17.24 -39.81 -29.61
C PHE A 777 17.62 -39.21 -28.24
N ILE A 778 17.44 -40.00 -27.18
CA ILE A 778 17.85 -39.74 -25.80
C ILE A 778 18.51 -40.98 -25.19
N SER A 779 19.31 -40.75 -24.14
CA SER A 779 19.91 -41.78 -23.29
C SER A 779 18.97 -42.23 -22.17
N ASP A 780 19.26 -43.37 -21.54
CA ASP A 780 18.51 -43.86 -20.37
C ASP A 780 18.52 -42.87 -19.19
N ALA A 781 19.63 -42.14 -19.00
CA ALA A 781 19.74 -41.13 -17.95
C ALA A 781 18.83 -39.92 -18.22
N GLU A 782 18.78 -39.45 -19.47
CA GLU A 782 17.86 -38.39 -19.91
C GLU A 782 16.40 -38.85 -19.81
N ALA A 783 16.10 -40.10 -20.19
CA ALA A 783 14.78 -40.68 -20.06
C ALA A 783 14.30 -40.68 -18.61
N LYS A 784 15.15 -41.08 -17.66
CA LYS A 784 14.82 -41.03 -16.23
C LYS A 784 14.47 -39.61 -15.78
N GLN A 785 15.27 -38.61 -16.17
CA GLN A 785 14.99 -37.21 -15.82
C GLN A 785 13.63 -36.73 -16.36
N LEU A 786 13.29 -37.11 -17.59
CA LEU A 786 12.01 -36.76 -18.22
C LEU A 786 10.81 -37.44 -17.53
N LEU A 787 10.94 -38.71 -17.16
CA LEU A 787 9.92 -39.47 -16.44
C LEU A 787 9.69 -38.89 -15.04
N ASP A 788 10.77 -38.70 -14.27
CA ASP A 788 10.72 -38.14 -12.92
C ASP A 788 10.05 -36.74 -12.92
N TYR A 789 10.43 -35.90 -13.89
CA TYR A 789 9.82 -34.58 -14.04
C TYR A 789 8.34 -34.66 -14.46
N ASN A 790 7.96 -35.58 -15.36
CA ASN A 790 6.57 -35.65 -15.81
C ASN A 790 5.62 -36.06 -14.68
N VAL A 791 6.06 -36.92 -13.75
CA VAL A 791 5.31 -37.22 -12.51
C VAL A 791 5.10 -35.97 -11.67
N GLN A 792 6.17 -35.23 -11.36
CA GLN A 792 6.09 -34.02 -10.55
C GLN A 792 5.25 -32.91 -11.22
N ARG A 793 5.44 -32.73 -12.53
CA ARG A 793 4.66 -31.82 -13.37
C ARG A 793 3.17 -32.14 -13.30
N PHE A 794 2.80 -33.42 -13.36
CA PHE A 794 1.40 -33.83 -13.25
C PHE A 794 0.85 -33.52 -11.85
N GLU A 795 1.60 -33.86 -10.79
CA GLU A 795 1.21 -33.59 -9.40
C GLU A 795 0.98 -32.11 -9.11
N SER A 796 1.86 -31.22 -9.57
CA SER A 796 1.75 -29.78 -9.28
C SER A 796 0.54 -29.12 -9.96
N MET A 797 0.10 -29.66 -11.09
CA MET A 797 -1.08 -29.19 -11.82
C MET A 797 -2.39 -29.80 -11.33
N ALA A 798 -2.35 -30.92 -10.61
CA ALA A 798 -3.54 -31.60 -10.12
C ALA A 798 -4.28 -30.77 -9.07
N THR A 799 -5.61 -30.85 -9.10
CA THR A 799 -6.53 -30.24 -8.14
C THR A 799 -7.07 -31.29 -7.18
N ASP A 800 -7.47 -30.86 -5.99
CA ASP A 800 -8.13 -31.75 -5.04
C ASP A 800 -9.46 -32.26 -5.57
N ILE A 801 -9.81 -33.47 -5.14
CA ILE A 801 -11.12 -34.08 -5.35
C ILE A 801 -11.72 -34.40 -4.00
N PHE A 802 -13.04 -34.29 -3.90
CA PHE A 802 -13.76 -34.57 -2.67
C PHE A 802 -14.77 -35.69 -2.90
N ASP A 803 -15.25 -36.27 -1.81
CA ASP A 803 -16.47 -37.05 -1.82
C ASP A 803 -17.70 -36.18 -2.23
N LEU A 804 -18.85 -36.82 -2.43
CA LEU A 804 -20.06 -36.14 -2.92
C LEU A 804 -20.58 -35.05 -1.96
N CYS A 805 -20.19 -35.10 -0.69
CA CYS A 805 -20.63 -34.16 0.35
C CYS A 805 -19.59 -33.08 0.69
N PHE A 806 -18.40 -33.11 0.07
CA PHE A 806 -17.28 -32.21 0.38
C PHE A 806 -16.75 -32.33 1.82
N GLU A 807 -16.90 -33.50 2.44
CA GLU A 807 -16.45 -33.79 3.79
C GLU A 807 -14.99 -34.30 3.80
N GLU A 808 -14.61 -35.12 2.82
CA GLU A 808 -13.28 -35.75 2.77
C GLU A 808 -12.55 -35.44 1.46
N VAL A 809 -11.26 -35.07 1.58
CA VAL A 809 -10.37 -34.95 0.42
C VAL A 809 -9.91 -36.35 0.00
N LEU A 810 -10.19 -36.72 -1.24
CA LEU A 810 -9.83 -38.02 -1.81
C LEU A 810 -8.44 -37.99 -2.48
N LYS A 811 -7.78 -39.14 -2.54
CA LYS A 811 -6.47 -39.28 -3.19
C LYS A 811 -6.61 -39.11 -4.71
N VAL A 812 -5.86 -38.17 -5.28
CA VAL A 812 -5.75 -38.00 -6.74
C VAL A 812 -4.77 -39.05 -7.30
N PRO A 813 -5.18 -39.93 -8.23
CA PRO A 813 -4.27 -40.88 -8.86
C PRO A 813 -3.36 -40.18 -9.88
N ASN A 814 -2.08 -40.57 -9.91
CA ASN A 814 -1.11 -40.10 -10.90
C ASN A 814 -0.79 -41.22 -11.90
N PRO A 815 -1.28 -41.13 -13.15
CA PRO A 815 -1.07 -42.19 -14.13
C PRO A 815 0.41 -42.38 -14.52
N HIS A 816 1.26 -41.39 -14.27
CA HIS A 816 2.69 -41.45 -14.61
C HIS A 816 3.53 -42.11 -13.51
N GLN A 817 3.05 -42.12 -12.26
CA GLN A 817 3.75 -42.74 -11.13
C GLN A 817 3.78 -44.26 -11.26
N ASP A 818 2.63 -44.87 -11.59
CA ASP A 818 2.49 -46.32 -11.67
C ASP A 818 3.41 -46.95 -12.73
N HIS A 819 3.69 -46.24 -13.83
CA HIS A 819 4.63 -46.67 -14.86
C HIS A 819 6.10 -46.60 -14.42
N LEU A 820 6.45 -45.60 -13.61
CA LEU A 820 7.78 -45.45 -13.02
C LEU A 820 8.07 -46.58 -12.01
N ASP A 821 7.08 -46.91 -11.17
CA ASP A 821 7.21 -48.01 -10.20
C ASP A 821 7.30 -49.37 -10.90
N GLN A 822 6.55 -49.57 -11.99
CA GLN A 822 6.66 -50.77 -12.82
C GLN A 822 8.03 -50.88 -13.48
N THR A 823 8.56 -49.81 -14.10
CA THR A 823 9.89 -49.83 -14.75
C THR A 823 11.04 -50.05 -13.77
N HIS A 824 10.95 -49.51 -12.55
CA HIS A 824 11.91 -49.81 -11.47
C HIS A 824 11.83 -51.27 -10.99
N SER A 825 10.63 -51.86 -10.92
CA SER A 825 10.45 -53.28 -10.56
C SER A 825 11.06 -54.25 -11.60
N THR A 826 11.04 -53.88 -12.89
CA THR A 826 11.61 -54.69 -13.98
C THR A 826 13.14 -54.60 -14.04
N GLN A 827 13.73 -53.45 -13.70
CA GLN A 827 15.18 -53.28 -13.59
C GLN A 827 15.79 -54.06 -12.41
N HIS A 828 15.09 -54.14 -11.27
CA HIS A 828 15.54 -54.99 -10.15
C HIS A 828 15.47 -56.48 -10.48
N ARG A 829 14.46 -56.94 -11.22
CA ARG A 829 14.38 -58.34 -11.68
C ARG A 829 15.46 -58.74 -12.68
N THR A 830 16.00 -57.80 -13.46
CA THR A 830 17.05 -58.09 -14.46
C THR A 830 18.46 -58.11 -13.87
N GLN A 831 18.73 -57.40 -12.76
CA GLN A 831 20.00 -57.51 -12.04
C GLN A 831 20.14 -58.83 -11.26
N ASP A 832 19.06 -59.40 -10.72
CA ASP A 832 19.10 -60.69 -10.03
C ASP A 832 19.22 -61.89 -10.99
N GLN A 833 18.86 -61.73 -12.27
CA GLN A 833 19.03 -62.79 -13.28
C GLN A 833 20.42 -62.83 -13.95
N GLN A 834 21.30 -61.86 -13.68
CA GLN A 834 22.68 -61.85 -14.20
C GLN A 834 23.73 -62.48 -13.26
N LYS A 835 23.31 -63.06 -12.12
CA LYS A 835 24.19 -63.84 -11.23
C LYS A 835 23.75 -65.31 -11.13
N MET A 836 23.96 -66.08 -12.19
CA MET A 836 24.09 -67.54 -12.07
C MET A 836 25.20 -68.04 -13.01
N PRO A 837 26.27 -68.68 -12.48
CA PRO A 837 27.27 -69.32 -13.32
C PRO A 837 26.82 -70.73 -13.71
N ALA A 838 27.18 -71.11 -14.94
CA ALA A 838 27.04 -72.46 -15.45
C ALA A 838 28.06 -73.43 -14.81
N SER A 839 27.59 -74.57 -14.30
CA SER A 839 28.39 -75.80 -14.24
C SER A 839 27.53 -77.08 -14.12
N ASN A 840 27.50 -77.80 -15.24
CA ASN A 840 27.43 -79.24 -15.48
C ASN A 840 27.26 -80.30 -14.36
N THR A 841 26.31 -81.20 -14.67
CA THR A 841 26.36 -82.69 -14.69
C THR A 841 26.39 -83.56 -13.44
N HIS A 842 25.42 -84.48 -13.47
CA HIS A 842 25.42 -85.91 -13.10
C HIS A 842 24.83 -86.40 -11.76
N SER A 843 23.71 -87.11 -11.95
CA SER A 843 23.43 -88.51 -11.55
C SER A 843 22.60 -88.81 -10.30
N SER A 844 21.58 -89.66 -10.56
CA SER A 844 20.95 -90.70 -9.71
C SER A 844 20.18 -90.22 -8.48
N GLU A 845 19.05 -90.78 -8.07
CA GLU A 845 18.05 -91.76 -8.54
C GLU A 845 17.02 -91.85 -7.38
N GLN A 846 15.85 -92.47 -7.62
CA GLN A 846 14.77 -92.79 -6.67
C GLN A 846 13.84 -91.61 -6.34
N GLY A 847 12.51 -91.67 -6.52
CA GLY A 847 11.61 -92.77 -6.81
C GLY A 847 10.28 -92.50 -6.11
N GLU A 848 9.19 -92.41 -6.88
CA GLU A 848 7.77 -92.71 -6.55
C GLU A 848 7.08 -92.00 -5.36
N LEU A 849 6.15 -91.08 -5.63
CA LEU A 849 4.67 -91.25 -5.77
C LEU A 849 3.89 -91.02 -4.46
N ASN A 850 3.24 -89.86 -4.37
CA ASN A 850 1.77 -89.75 -4.36
C ASN A 850 1.34 -88.33 -4.72
#